data_AF-A0A542E1P8-F1
#
_entry.id   AF-A0A542E1P8-F1
#
_cell.length_a   1.000
_cell.length_b   1.000
_cell.length_c   1.000
_cell.angle_alpha   90.00
_cell.angle_beta   90.00
_cell.angle_gamma   90.00
#
_symmetry.space_group_name_H-M   'P 1'
#
loop_
_entity.id
_entity.type
_entity.pdbx_description
1 polymer ?
#
loop_
_entity_poly.entity_id
_entity_poly.type
_entity_poly.pdbx_seq_one_letter_code
_entity_poly.pdbx_strand_id
1 'polypeptide(L)'
;MPLRRPASHPVRPRTARRRLGVLAATVALVATGLGAVAAAPAGAATTSPLPTSAALTWGTNGRVHEVLATGGRLVVAGAFSALVGPSGASRAAGNVAVFDPATGTFAAGFAARTNGAVLSVATDGTTLWLGGDFTSVNGQPRTRLAAVSLATGALTPWAPSAANSVNALALVGGDVLVGGSFLSVSTTSGTTGPYLARLTTSGARSAVPAPAPDAQVRTFLVAPGGGSVYVGGDFAVMGGNTTAARKLARLSVATGQLDTTFASGPTNGTTRGPVQAVAGDGTSVYVAVGGGGGACAALDTITGATRWSQRANGDMQGVEVVDGVVYCGGHFGGTASFGGQDRQKIAAVDPATGTVLAWAPRVDSPLGIWSMDADATSLYVGGDFTRFGATTGLGHLAQVVPPSAQSVPAPVTALVGTAYDGRVELTWSAPDTDHGSPVTWYTVTRRSGGTTKVVASRQKTPAFDDTAVVDGTTYAYDVVAVNALGASATTTVSGLVPARGAAAAPAAPRDVLATVSTSQVDVAWRTPSATGGSPVTGYRVYRTPSGGSRVLVGSTGAAATTWTDPGAAAGTSYTYEVSALNAVGEGPRAAALPVTPTSSLPPTPVVTATSQTGPQVLVTWTVGATTGPPITKYVVVRDRIRVTTLPATSQGGGSWVDTDVVKGQTYRYQVKSVSAAGTSKVSKAVLVTVR
;
A
#
# COMPACT_ATOMS: atom_id res chain seq x y z
N MET A 1 46.77 -62.70 11.48
CA MET A 1 48.06 -62.20 10.93
C MET A 1 47.81 -61.58 9.55
N PRO A 2 48.72 -60.75 9.00
CA PRO A 2 48.39 -59.77 7.95
C PRO A 2 48.95 -60.09 6.55
N LEU A 3 48.61 -59.26 5.56
CA LEU A 3 49.52 -58.48 4.67
C LEU A 3 48.66 -57.76 3.60
N ARG A 4 48.42 -56.44 3.72
CA ARG A 4 49.18 -55.29 3.15
C ARG A 4 49.09 -55.10 1.62
N ARG A 5 48.65 -53.89 1.21
CA ARG A 5 48.72 -53.33 -0.15
C ARG A 5 50.16 -52.91 -0.53
N PRO A 6 50.39 -52.54 -1.80
CA PRO A 6 50.62 -51.10 -2.09
C PRO A 6 49.78 -50.53 -3.26
N ALA A 7 49.96 -49.24 -3.55
CA ALA A 7 49.41 -48.50 -4.71
C ALA A 7 50.44 -48.52 -5.90
N SER A 8 50.27 -47.90 -7.08
CA SER A 8 49.61 -46.62 -7.42
C SER A 8 49.23 -46.43 -8.92
N HIS A 9 48.60 -45.28 -9.22
CA HIS A 9 48.22 -44.69 -10.52
C HIS A 9 49.41 -44.35 -11.47
N PRO A 10 49.25 -44.07 -12.80
CA PRO A 10 48.23 -43.19 -13.45
C PRO A 10 47.68 -43.68 -14.85
N VAL A 11 46.80 -43.07 -15.67
CA VAL A 11 45.75 -42.00 -15.72
C VAL A 11 45.01 -42.16 -17.09
N ARG A 12 43.89 -41.45 -17.33
CA ARG A 12 42.96 -41.49 -18.51
C ARG A 12 43.41 -40.57 -19.69
N PRO A 13 42.77 -40.53 -20.91
CA PRO A 13 41.31 -40.63 -21.25
C PRO A 13 41.00 -41.33 -22.63
N ARG A 14 39.88 -41.22 -23.41
CA ARG A 14 38.51 -40.63 -23.30
C ARG A 14 37.49 -41.33 -24.27
N THR A 15 36.21 -41.39 -23.86
CA THR A 15 34.90 -41.47 -24.60
C THR A 15 34.77 -41.69 -26.14
N ALA A 16 33.85 -42.59 -26.57
CA ALA A 16 32.99 -42.46 -27.78
C ALA A 16 31.66 -43.27 -27.68
N ARG A 17 30.67 -43.02 -28.56
CA ARG A 17 29.24 -43.45 -28.50
C ARG A 17 28.89 -44.70 -29.35
N ARG A 18 27.68 -45.28 -29.17
CA ARG A 18 26.91 -46.05 -30.20
C ARG A 18 25.39 -45.81 -30.12
N ARG A 19 24.60 -46.31 -31.10
CA ARG A 19 23.16 -46.04 -31.32
C ARG A 19 22.36 -47.30 -31.74
N LEU A 20 21.07 -47.30 -31.36
CA LEU A 20 19.83 -47.93 -31.92
C LEU A 20 19.83 -49.26 -32.73
N GLY A 21 18.77 -50.03 -32.49
CA GLY A 21 18.14 -51.05 -33.35
C GLY A 21 16.65 -51.20 -32.96
N VAL A 22 15.77 -51.68 -33.85
CA VAL A 22 14.29 -51.66 -33.70
C VAL A 22 13.64 -52.95 -34.21
N LEU A 23 12.51 -53.36 -33.62
CA LEU A 23 11.48 -54.18 -34.28
C LEU A 23 10.07 -53.79 -33.78
N ALA A 24 8.99 -54.23 -34.46
CA ALA A 24 7.64 -53.67 -34.33
C ALA A 24 6.51 -54.71 -34.29
N ALA A 25 5.29 -54.27 -33.94
CA ALA A 25 4.02 -55.00 -34.08
C ALA A 25 2.87 -54.03 -34.45
N THR A 26 1.77 -54.53 -35.02
CA THR A 26 0.78 -53.74 -35.79
C THR A 26 -0.62 -53.74 -35.15
N VAL A 27 -1.45 -52.72 -35.41
CA VAL A 27 -2.79 -52.51 -34.80
C VAL A 27 -3.84 -52.06 -35.84
N ALA A 28 -5.03 -52.69 -35.82
CA ALA A 28 -6.32 -52.28 -36.41
C ALA A 28 -7.39 -53.32 -35.98
N LEU A 29 -8.69 -53.08 -35.76
CA LEU A 29 -9.57 -51.90 -35.60
C LEU A 29 -10.85 -52.43 -34.88
N VAL A 30 -11.51 -51.78 -33.91
CA VAL A 30 -12.68 -50.84 -33.98
C VAL A 30 -13.12 -50.71 -32.50
N ALA A 31 -12.95 -49.60 -31.77
CA ALA A 31 -13.66 -48.31 -31.79
C ALA A 31 -15.06 -48.28 -31.11
N THR A 32 -15.14 -47.62 -29.93
CA THR A 32 -16.18 -46.63 -29.53
C THR A 32 -15.78 -45.94 -28.21
N GLY A 33 -16.03 -44.62 -28.08
CA GLY A 33 -16.19 -43.95 -26.77
C GLY A 33 -15.12 -42.92 -26.36
N LEU A 34 -15.47 -41.63 -26.51
CA LEU A 34 -14.96 -40.45 -25.77
C LEU A 34 -13.43 -40.23 -25.70
N GLY A 35 -12.93 -39.20 -26.40
CA GLY A 35 -11.51 -38.84 -26.41
C GLY A 35 -11.06 -38.05 -25.18
N ALA A 36 -10.12 -38.60 -24.41
CA ALA A 36 -9.34 -37.84 -23.45
C ALA A 36 -8.21 -37.05 -24.15
N VAL A 37 -8.03 -35.78 -23.78
CA VAL A 37 -6.88 -34.98 -24.24
C VAL A 37 -5.64 -35.41 -23.45
N ALA A 38 -4.65 -35.95 -24.15
CA ALA A 38 -3.45 -36.49 -23.51
C ALA A 38 -2.59 -35.38 -22.88
N ALA A 39 -2.25 -35.55 -21.60
CA ALA A 39 -1.28 -34.68 -20.92
C ALA A 39 0.13 -34.89 -21.48
N ALA A 40 0.83 -33.80 -21.79
CA ALA A 40 2.23 -33.84 -22.21
C ALA A 40 3.15 -34.21 -21.03
N PRO A 41 4.29 -34.91 -21.27
CA PRO A 41 5.17 -35.35 -20.18
C PRO A 41 5.92 -34.18 -19.52
N ALA A 42 6.12 -34.28 -18.21
CA ALA A 42 6.78 -33.25 -17.41
C ALA A 42 8.29 -33.11 -17.76
N GLY A 43 8.63 -32.05 -18.50
CA GLY A 43 10.00 -31.58 -18.71
C GLY A 43 10.42 -30.55 -17.66
N ALA A 44 11.70 -30.55 -17.28
CA ALA A 44 12.16 -29.77 -16.13
C ALA A 44 12.34 -28.26 -16.40
N ALA A 45 11.70 -27.45 -15.55
CA ALA A 45 12.12 -26.13 -15.05
C ALA A 45 12.61 -25.04 -16.02
N THR A 46 11.71 -24.12 -16.38
CA THR A 46 12.01 -22.67 -16.45
C THR A 46 10.83 -21.85 -15.93
N THR A 47 11.08 -20.99 -14.93
CA THR A 47 10.24 -19.84 -14.51
C THR A 47 8.71 -20.07 -14.42
N SER A 48 8.24 -20.52 -13.26
CA SER A 48 6.86 -20.20 -12.84
C SER A 48 6.84 -18.76 -12.29
N PRO A 49 5.97 -17.85 -12.78
CA PRO A 49 5.84 -16.50 -12.25
C PRO A 49 5.00 -16.53 -10.95
N LEU A 50 5.70 -16.61 -9.83
CA LEU A 50 5.14 -16.73 -8.49
C LEU A 50 4.43 -15.43 -8.03
N PRO A 51 3.46 -15.53 -7.10
CA PRO A 51 2.46 -14.49 -6.87
C PRO A 51 3.06 -13.14 -6.47
N THR A 52 2.46 -12.08 -7.01
CA THR A 52 2.84 -10.69 -6.70
C THR A 52 1.66 -9.84 -6.18
N SER A 53 0.48 -10.41 -5.98
CA SER A 53 -0.64 -9.78 -5.25
C SER A 53 -0.89 -10.49 -3.92
N ALA A 54 -1.42 -9.74 -2.95
CA ALA A 54 -2.20 -10.29 -1.85
C ALA A 54 -3.67 -10.25 -2.28
N ALA A 55 -4.41 -11.34 -2.07
CA ALA A 55 -5.76 -11.50 -2.65
C ALA A 55 -6.75 -10.45 -2.12
N LEU A 56 -6.62 -10.10 -0.83
CA LEU A 56 -7.22 -8.92 -0.23
C LEU A 56 -6.18 -8.20 0.65
N THR A 57 -6.22 -6.87 0.61
CA THR A 57 -5.38 -6.00 1.46
C THR A 57 -6.26 -5.01 2.19
N TRP A 58 -6.44 -5.24 3.48
CA TRP A 58 -7.01 -4.25 4.40
C TRP A 58 -5.85 -3.51 5.07
N GLY A 59 -5.91 -2.19 5.09
CA GLY A 59 -4.96 -1.39 5.86
C GLY A 59 -5.35 -1.27 7.32
N THR A 60 -4.36 -1.02 8.15
CA THR A 60 -4.48 -0.32 9.42
C THR A 60 -3.74 1.01 9.31
N ASN A 61 -4.13 2.02 10.08
CA ASN A 61 -3.41 3.30 10.14
C ASN A 61 -2.24 3.32 11.16
N GLY A 62 -1.76 2.14 11.54
CA GLY A 62 -0.65 1.91 12.47
C GLY A 62 -0.38 0.41 12.65
N ARG A 63 0.73 0.06 13.29
CA ARG A 63 1.31 -1.30 13.29
C ARG A 63 0.32 -2.39 13.72
N VAL A 64 0.32 -3.52 13.02
CA VAL A 64 -0.29 -4.77 13.50
C VAL A 64 0.75 -5.54 14.29
N HIS A 65 0.43 -5.90 15.54
CA HIS A 65 1.27 -6.73 16.39
C HIS A 65 0.88 -8.20 16.29
N GLU A 66 -0.42 -8.53 16.28
CA GLU A 66 -0.89 -9.90 16.14
C GLU A 66 -2.08 -10.02 15.18
N VAL A 67 -2.15 -11.16 14.50
CA VAL A 67 -3.29 -11.63 13.71
C VAL A 67 -3.70 -12.99 14.25
N LEU A 68 -5.00 -13.28 14.31
CA LEU A 68 -5.52 -14.56 14.80
C LEU A 68 -6.74 -15.00 13.97
N ALA A 69 -6.59 -16.08 13.22
CA ALA A 69 -7.59 -16.72 12.38
C ALA A 69 -8.41 -17.72 13.22
N THR A 70 -9.73 -17.53 13.28
CA THR A 70 -10.56 -18.30 14.22
C THR A 70 -12.02 -18.33 13.77
N GLY A 71 -12.60 -19.54 13.64
CA GLY A 71 -14.02 -19.72 13.36
C GLY A 71 -14.54 -19.01 12.09
N GLY A 72 -13.73 -18.90 11.04
CA GLY A 72 -14.08 -18.16 9.81
C GLY A 72 -14.00 -16.63 9.96
N ARG A 73 -13.25 -16.12 10.94
CA ARG A 73 -12.98 -14.70 11.17
C ARG A 73 -11.49 -14.45 11.31
N LEU A 74 -11.05 -13.24 10.98
CA LEU A 74 -9.73 -12.74 11.39
C LEU A 74 -9.91 -11.72 12.51
N VAL A 75 -9.21 -11.94 13.62
CA VAL A 75 -8.96 -10.95 14.66
C VAL A 75 -7.62 -10.28 14.35
N VAL A 76 -7.54 -8.96 14.53
CA VAL A 76 -6.31 -8.18 14.30
C VAL A 76 -6.09 -7.26 15.49
N ALA A 77 -4.89 -7.30 16.05
CA ALA A 77 -4.47 -6.56 17.23
C ALA A 77 -3.18 -5.76 16.96
N GLY A 78 -3.03 -4.59 17.58
CA GLY A 78 -1.83 -3.78 17.39
C GLY A 78 -1.89 -2.39 18.00
N ALA A 79 -1.37 -1.41 17.25
CA ALA A 79 -1.29 0.00 17.62
C ALA A 79 -1.89 0.85 16.49
N PHE A 80 -3.22 0.89 16.40
CA PHE A 80 -3.99 1.54 15.33
C PHE A 80 -5.34 2.07 15.81
N SER A 81 -5.82 3.15 15.19
CA SER A 81 -7.11 3.79 15.48
C SER A 81 -8.13 3.68 14.33
N ALA A 82 -7.72 3.18 13.17
CA ALA A 82 -8.61 2.90 12.04
C ALA A 82 -8.12 1.71 11.20
N LEU A 83 -9.09 1.06 10.56
CA LEU A 83 -8.93 0.07 9.50
C LEU A 83 -9.29 0.73 8.17
N VAL A 84 -8.68 0.32 7.07
CA VAL A 84 -8.92 0.83 5.72
C VAL A 84 -9.28 -0.35 4.82
N GLY A 85 -10.48 -0.39 4.26
CA GLY A 85 -10.88 -1.42 3.31
C GLY A 85 -10.18 -1.26 1.95
N PRO A 86 -10.20 -2.27 1.07
CA PRO A 86 -9.61 -2.20 -0.28
C PRO A 86 -10.12 -1.02 -1.13
N SER A 87 -11.35 -0.54 -0.87
CA SER A 87 -11.97 0.63 -1.49
C SER A 87 -11.50 1.99 -0.92
N GLY A 88 -10.54 1.99 0.01
CA GLY A 88 -10.11 3.19 0.76
C GLY A 88 -11.07 3.61 1.89
N ALA A 89 -12.18 2.90 2.09
CA ALA A 89 -13.16 3.21 3.14
C ALA A 89 -12.57 2.96 4.54
N SER A 90 -12.57 3.99 5.39
CA SER A 90 -12.01 3.93 6.75
C SER A 90 -13.07 3.57 7.80
N ARG A 91 -12.79 2.56 8.64
CA ARG A 91 -13.57 2.23 9.85
C ARG A 91 -12.76 2.53 11.10
N ALA A 92 -13.29 3.36 11.99
CA ALA A 92 -12.67 3.62 13.30
C ALA A 92 -12.62 2.35 14.16
N ALA A 93 -11.45 2.08 14.73
CA ALA A 93 -11.17 0.96 15.64
C ALA A 93 -10.44 1.47 16.89
N GLY A 94 -9.99 0.56 17.78
CA GLY A 94 -9.18 0.92 18.93
C GLY A 94 -8.22 -0.20 19.31
N ASN A 95 -7.16 -0.35 18.53
CA ASN A 95 -6.07 -1.33 18.67
C ASN A 95 -6.46 -2.82 18.55
N VAL A 96 -7.76 -3.12 18.44
CA VAL A 96 -8.29 -4.46 18.15
C VAL A 96 -9.45 -4.36 17.16
N ALA A 97 -9.58 -5.36 16.30
CA ALA A 97 -10.61 -5.46 15.27
C ALA A 97 -10.96 -6.92 14.96
N VAL A 98 -12.18 -7.13 14.44
CA VAL A 98 -12.64 -8.41 13.87
C VAL A 98 -13.28 -8.16 12.50
N PHE A 99 -13.05 -9.06 11.55
CA PHE A 99 -13.70 -9.09 10.23
C PHE A 99 -13.79 -10.52 9.66
N ASP A 100 -14.64 -10.69 8.64
CA ASP A 100 -14.69 -11.89 7.80
C ASP A 100 -13.65 -11.77 6.68
N PRO A 101 -12.63 -12.64 6.61
CA PRO A 101 -11.56 -12.54 5.62
C PRO A 101 -11.97 -12.98 4.21
N ALA A 102 -13.07 -13.72 4.03
CA ALA A 102 -13.54 -14.14 2.71
C ALA A 102 -14.28 -13.02 1.98
N THR A 103 -15.08 -12.22 2.70
CA THR A 103 -15.78 -11.05 2.13
C THR A 103 -15.05 -9.73 2.39
N GLY A 104 -14.06 -9.73 3.28
CA GLY A 104 -13.44 -8.54 3.82
C GLY A 104 -14.37 -7.66 4.66
N THR A 105 -15.55 -8.16 5.05
CA THR A 105 -16.54 -7.35 5.75
C THR A 105 -16.21 -7.20 7.23
N PHE A 106 -16.11 -5.94 7.63
CA PHE A 106 -15.88 -5.53 9.00
C PHE A 106 -17.04 -5.95 9.93
N ALA A 107 -16.73 -6.67 11.02
CA ALA A 107 -17.74 -7.08 12.00
C ALA A 107 -18.33 -5.85 12.71
N ALA A 108 -19.48 -5.36 12.23
CA ALA A 108 -20.03 -4.06 12.58
C ALA A 108 -20.44 -3.94 14.06
N GLY A 109 -20.86 -5.05 14.68
CA GLY A 109 -21.22 -5.12 16.10
C GLY A 109 -20.02 -5.16 17.06
N PHE A 110 -18.79 -5.39 16.58
CA PHE A 110 -17.61 -5.46 17.43
C PHE A 110 -17.05 -4.06 17.73
N ALA A 111 -17.24 -3.61 18.97
CA ALA A 111 -16.96 -2.23 19.39
C ALA A 111 -15.82 -2.07 20.42
N ALA A 112 -15.01 -3.10 20.65
CA ALA A 112 -13.91 -3.04 21.63
C ALA A 112 -12.87 -1.98 21.25
N ARG A 113 -12.42 -1.18 22.23
CA ARG A 113 -11.38 -0.16 22.06
C ARG A 113 -10.49 -0.08 23.30
N THR A 114 -9.18 -0.17 23.11
CA THR A 114 -8.20 0.08 24.18
C THR A 114 -7.57 1.46 24.05
N ASN A 115 -6.93 1.96 25.12
CA ASN A 115 -6.18 3.23 25.09
C ASN A 115 -4.66 3.08 24.83
N GLY A 116 -4.17 1.86 24.62
CA GLY A 116 -2.77 1.52 24.34
C GLY A 116 -2.68 0.20 23.56
N ALA A 117 -1.50 -0.13 23.03
CA ALA A 117 -1.35 -1.25 22.11
C ALA A 117 -1.87 -2.58 22.69
N VAL A 118 -2.56 -3.36 21.85
CA VAL A 118 -2.81 -4.78 22.10
C VAL A 118 -1.71 -5.54 21.38
N LEU A 119 -0.89 -6.26 22.13
CA LEU A 119 0.29 -6.97 21.62
C LEU A 119 -0.03 -8.43 21.28
N SER A 120 -0.99 -9.03 21.99
CA SER A 120 -1.41 -10.42 21.78
C SER A 120 -2.86 -10.65 22.23
N VAL A 121 -3.53 -11.64 21.63
CA VAL A 121 -4.90 -12.06 21.90
C VAL A 121 -5.03 -13.59 21.99
N ALA A 122 -6.13 -14.07 22.58
CA ALA A 122 -6.50 -15.48 22.54
C ALA A 122 -8.03 -15.62 22.58
N THR A 123 -8.60 -16.71 22.04
CA THR A 123 -10.06 -16.91 22.08
C THR A 123 -10.49 -18.37 22.16
N ASP A 124 -11.67 -18.59 22.76
CA ASP A 124 -12.43 -19.84 22.76
C ASP A 124 -13.56 -19.84 21.70
N GLY A 125 -13.62 -18.81 20.84
CA GLY A 125 -14.69 -18.58 19.88
C GLY A 125 -15.87 -17.74 20.43
N THR A 126 -15.92 -17.47 21.74
CA THR A 126 -16.96 -16.67 22.40
C THR A 126 -16.40 -15.42 23.08
N THR A 127 -15.24 -15.57 23.70
CA THR A 127 -14.52 -14.59 24.50
C THR A 127 -13.13 -14.37 23.91
N LEU A 128 -12.72 -13.11 23.80
CA LEU A 128 -11.44 -12.69 23.28
C LEU A 128 -10.64 -12.05 24.43
N TRP A 129 -9.61 -12.74 24.88
CA TRP A 129 -8.65 -12.21 25.84
C TRP A 129 -7.66 -11.29 25.13
N LEU A 130 -7.28 -10.19 25.79
CA LEU A 130 -6.43 -9.13 25.27
C LEU A 130 -5.23 -8.94 26.21
N GLY A 131 -4.02 -8.92 25.65
CA GLY A 131 -2.77 -8.63 26.34
C GLY A 131 -2.02 -7.48 25.65
N GLY A 132 -1.34 -6.61 26.40
CA GLY A 132 -0.52 -5.55 25.81
C GLY A 132 -0.06 -4.48 26.79
N ASP A 133 -0.17 -3.22 26.37
CA ASP A 133 0.27 -2.02 27.13
C ASP A 133 -0.86 -1.02 27.41
N PHE A 134 -2.12 -1.41 27.21
CA PHE A 134 -3.28 -0.61 27.57
C PHE A 134 -3.49 -0.52 29.10
N THR A 135 -4.15 0.57 29.53
CA THR A 135 -4.61 0.78 30.91
C THR A 135 -6.13 0.92 31.02
N SER A 136 -6.85 1.01 29.90
CA SER A 136 -8.31 0.89 29.85
C SER A 136 -8.81 0.19 28.58
N VAL A 137 -9.99 -0.43 28.69
CA VAL A 137 -10.77 -1.01 27.59
C VAL A 137 -12.20 -0.50 27.68
N ASN A 138 -12.74 0.01 26.58
CA ASN A 138 -14.06 0.67 26.50
C ASN A 138 -14.24 1.78 27.57
N GLY A 139 -13.16 2.50 27.88
CA GLY A 139 -13.10 3.53 28.93
C GLY A 139 -13.00 3.00 30.36
N GLN A 140 -13.16 1.69 30.59
CA GLN A 140 -13.08 1.07 31.92
C GLN A 140 -11.65 0.64 32.27
N PRO A 141 -11.17 0.81 33.51
CA PRO A 141 -9.82 0.42 33.91
C PRO A 141 -9.53 -1.07 33.69
N ARG A 142 -8.42 -1.36 33.00
CA ARG A 142 -7.89 -2.71 32.74
C ARG A 142 -6.38 -2.62 32.52
N THR A 143 -5.59 -3.11 33.46
CA THR A 143 -4.12 -2.95 33.44
C THR A 143 -3.48 -4.07 32.63
N ARG A 144 -3.29 -3.83 31.33
CA ARG A 144 -2.59 -4.72 30.36
C ARG A 144 -3.21 -6.09 30.10
N LEU A 145 -4.26 -6.45 30.83
CA LEU A 145 -5.05 -7.66 30.69
C LEU A 145 -6.54 -7.31 30.70
N ALA A 146 -7.28 -7.86 29.75
CA ALA A 146 -8.73 -7.77 29.66
C ALA A 146 -9.31 -8.97 28.91
N ALA A 147 -10.63 -9.17 28.99
CA ALA A 147 -11.32 -10.05 28.06
C ALA A 147 -12.66 -9.42 27.63
N VAL A 148 -13.00 -9.54 26.35
CA VAL A 148 -14.22 -8.99 25.74
C VAL A 148 -14.99 -10.10 25.03
N SER A 149 -16.29 -9.92 24.78
CA SER A 149 -17.01 -10.83 23.88
C SER A 149 -16.47 -10.72 22.45
N LEU A 150 -16.17 -11.84 21.80
CA LEU A 150 -15.74 -11.87 20.39
C LEU A 150 -16.88 -11.42 19.43
N ALA A 151 -18.14 -11.48 19.86
CA ALA A 151 -19.28 -11.06 19.06
C ALA A 151 -19.52 -9.54 19.07
N THR A 152 -19.33 -8.88 20.23
CA THR A 152 -19.73 -7.47 20.43
C THR A 152 -18.61 -6.54 20.89
N GLY A 153 -17.48 -7.08 21.33
CA GLY A 153 -16.44 -6.30 22.00
C GLY A 153 -16.85 -5.76 23.38
N ALA A 154 -17.98 -6.20 23.94
CA ALA A 154 -18.41 -5.85 25.29
C ALA A 154 -17.43 -6.42 26.34
N LEU A 155 -17.07 -5.61 27.34
CA LEU A 155 -16.07 -5.96 28.35
C LEU A 155 -16.63 -6.94 29.40
N THR A 156 -15.89 -8.01 29.68
CA THR A 156 -16.27 -9.02 30.67
C THR A 156 -15.79 -8.65 32.08
N PRO A 157 -16.27 -9.33 33.15
CA PRO A 157 -15.75 -9.19 34.51
C PRO A 157 -14.27 -9.60 34.68
N TRP A 158 -13.64 -10.25 33.70
CA TRP A 158 -12.24 -10.67 33.79
C TRP A 158 -11.31 -9.44 33.87
N ALA A 159 -10.64 -9.29 35.02
CA ALA A 159 -9.83 -8.12 35.37
C ALA A 159 -8.52 -8.40 36.15
N PRO A 160 -7.71 -9.45 35.85
CA PRO A 160 -6.31 -9.49 36.29
C PRO A 160 -5.52 -8.23 35.88
N SER A 161 -4.39 -7.95 36.53
CA SER A 161 -3.56 -6.76 36.24
C SER A 161 -2.08 -7.11 36.19
N ALA A 162 -1.40 -6.83 35.07
CA ALA A 162 0.00 -7.19 34.87
C ALA A 162 0.98 -6.03 35.12
N ALA A 163 2.05 -6.31 35.88
CA ALA A 163 3.02 -5.31 36.34
C ALA A 163 3.99 -4.81 35.25
N ASN A 164 4.04 -5.43 34.08
CA ASN A 164 4.64 -4.89 32.85
C ASN A 164 3.91 -5.46 31.61
N SER A 165 4.36 -5.14 30.39
CA SER A 165 3.77 -5.58 29.12
C SER A 165 3.45 -7.08 29.07
N VAL A 166 2.27 -7.42 28.54
CA VAL A 166 1.90 -8.79 28.19
C VAL A 166 2.13 -8.97 26.70
N ASN A 167 3.01 -9.89 26.34
CA ASN A 167 3.50 -10.09 24.98
C ASN A 167 2.84 -11.29 24.28
N ALA A 168 2.28 -12.23 25.04
CA ALA A 168 1.70 -13.47 24.54
C ALA A 168 0.52 -13.94 25.38
N LEU A 169 -0.52 -14.45 24.73
CA LEU A 169 -1.63 -15.18 25.33
C LEU A 169 -1.82 -16.54 24.63
N ALA A 170 -2.35 -17.52 25.37
CA ALA A 170 -2.83 -18.78 24.80
C ALA A 170 -3.91 -19.40 25.70
N LEU A 171 -4.79 -20.24 25.15
CA LEU A 171 -5.68 -21.08 25.94
C LEU A 171 -5.11 -22.49 26.09
N VAL A 172 -4.99 -22.97 27.33
CA VAL A 172 -4.40 -24.28 27.66
C VAL A 172 -5.26 -24.99 28.72
N GLY A 173 -5.93 -26.07 28.33
CA GLY A 173 -6.69 -26.92 29.25
C GLY A 173 -7.77 -26.19 30.07
N GLY A 174 -8.41 -25.17 29.49
CA GLY A 174 -9.43 -24.34 30.17
C GLY A 174 -8.89 -23.13 30.94
N ASP A 175 -7.58 -22.92 30.97
CA ASP A 175 -6.92 -21.73 31.53
C ASP A 175 -6.37 -20.80 30.43
N VAL A 176 -6.19 -19.52 30.76
CA VAL A 176 -5.43 -18.54 30.01
C VAL A 176 -3.96 -18.58 30.47
N LEU A 177 -3.05 -18.93 29.56
CA LEU A 177 -1.62 -18.75 29.75
C LEU A 177 -1.22 -17.34 29.34
N VAL A 178 -0.42 -16.66 30.18
CA VAL A 178 -0.04 -15.26 30.02
C VAL A 178 1.48 -15.16 30.05
N GLY A 179 2.06 -14.65 28.96
CA GLY A 179 3.50 -14.46 28.79
C GLY A 179 3.84 -12.99 28.55
N GLY A 180 4.97 -12.52 29.07
CA GLY A 180 5.39 -11.13 28.83
C GLY A 180 6.63 -10.70 29.59
N SER A 181 6.80 -9.39 29.72
CA SER A 181 7.89 -8.74 30.47
C SER A 181 7.51 -8.40 31.92
N PHE A 182 6.33 -8.84 32.38
CA PHE A 182 5.77 -8.51 33.69
C PHE A 182 6.54 -9.10 34.87
N LEU A 183 6.62 -8.33 35.96
CA LEU A 183 7.22 -8.77 37.23
C LEU A 183 6.25 -9.61 38.07
N SER A 184 4.95 -9.44 37.86
CA SER A 184 3.85 -10.21 38.46
C SER A 184 2.54 -9.96 37.72
N VAL A 185 1.54 -10.82 37.95
CA VAL A 185 0.13 -10.55 37.68
C VAL A 185 -0.63 -10.58 39.01
N SER A 186 -1.42 -9.55 39.27
CA SER A 186 -2.35 -9.49 40.40
C SER A 186 -3.71 -10.02 40.00
N THR A 187 -4.29 -10.87 40.85
CA THR A 187 -5.61 -11.51 40.67
C THR A 187 -6.45 -11.36 41.95
N THR A 188 -7.74 -11.70 41.88
CA THR A 188 -8.61 -11.79 43.07
C THR A 188 -8.16 -12.87 44.07
N SER A 189 -7.34 -13.83 43.64
CA SER A 189 -6.79 -14.91 44.48
C SER A 189 -5.28 -14.75 44.74
N GLY A 190 -4.79 -13.51 44.83
CA GLY A 190 -3.38 -13.20 45.10
C GLY A 190 -2.54 -12.95 43.83
N THR A 191 -1.22 -13.06 43.95
CA THR A 191 -0.27 -12.72 42.88
C THR A 191 0.41 -13.94 42.25
N THR A 192 0.94 -13.75 41.03
CA THR A 192 1.82 -14.69 40.32
C THR A 192 3.28 -14.25 40.38
N GLY A 193 4.19 -15.14 39.96
CA GLY A 193 5.57 -14.77 39.64
C GLY A 193 5.71 -13.98 38.33
N PRO A 194 6.96 -13.65 37.94
CA PRO A 194 7.28 -12.88 36.74
C PRO A 194 7.20 -13.72 35.46
N TYR A 195 7.08 -13.02 34.32
CA TYR A 195 7.20 -13.44 32.93
C TYR A 195 6.24 -14.52 32.40
N LEU A 196 5.79 -15.45 33.25
CA LEU A 196 4.83 -16.51 32.92
C LEU A 196 3.81 -16.67 34.06
N ALA A 197 2.53 -16.62 33.70
CA ALA A 197 1.40 -16.80 34.59
C ALA A 197 0.34 -17.69 33.95
N ARG A 198 -0.42 -18.43 34.77
CA ARG A 198 -1.55 -19.24 34.33
C ARG A 198 -2.77 -18.87 35.17
N LEU A 199 -3.85 -18.46 34.49
CA LEU A 199 -5.03 -17.84 35.08
C LEU A 199 -6.27 -18.58 34.61
N THR A 200 -7.28 -18.72 35.47
CA THR A 200 -8.57 -19.26 35.06
C THR A 200 -9.30 -18.30 34.12
N THR A 201 -10.27 -18.81 33.36
CA THR A 201 -11.22 -17.98 32.59
C THR A 201 -12.11 -17.10 33.49
N SER A 202 -12.13 -17.32 34.81
CA SER A 202 -12.72 -16.41 35.81
C SER A 202 -11.76 -15.35 36.36
N GLY A 203 -10.46 -15.42 36.05
CA GLY A 203 -9.46 -14.41 36.41
C GLY A 203 -8.75 -14.66 37.75
N ALA A 204 -8.96 -15.82 38.36
CA ALA A 204 -8.16 -16.30 39.49
C ALA A 204 -6.83 -16.90 38.99
N ARG A 205 -5.84 -17.03 39.88
CA ARG A 205 -4.64 -17.82 39.62
C ARG A 205 -5.01 -19.32 39.50
N SER A 206 -4.54 -20.00 38.46
CA SER A 206 -4.78 -21.44 38.31
C SER A 206 -4.08 -22.25 39.40
N ALA A 207 -4.70 -23.38 39.78
CA ALA A 207 -4.10 -24.38 40.65
C ALA A 207 -2.96 -25.15 39.94
N VAL A 208 -2.98 -25.19 38.60
CA VAL A 208 -1.87 -25.77 37.81
C VAL A 208 -0.72 -24.75 37.78
N PRO A 209 0.49 -25.10 38.25
CA PRO A 209 1.59 -24.16 38.39
C PRO A 209 2.12 -23.67 37.03
N ALA A 210 2.78 -22.52 37.05
CA ALA A 210 3.61 -22.02 35.96
C ALA A 210 5.08 -21.96 36.45
N PRO A 211 6.05 -22.56 35.73
CA PRO A 211 7.45 -22.56 36.15
C PRO A 211 8.08 -21.20 35.83
N ALA A 212 8.71 -20.57 36.83
CA ALA A 212 9.27 -19.22 36.70
C ALA A 212 10.43 -19.18 35.67
N PRO A 213 10.35 -18.35 34.61
CA PRO A 213 11.47 -18.04 33.72
C PRO A 213 12.41 -16.99 34.36
N ASP A 214 13.65 -16.88 33.87
CA ASP A 214 14.59 -15.81 34.25
C ASP A 214 14.48 -14.52 33.41
N ALA A 215 13.82 -14.58 32.24
CA ALA A 215 13.52 -13.42 31.40
C ALA A 215 12.20 -13.57 30.63
N GLN A 216 11.79 -12.53 29.90
CA GLN A 216 10.46 -12.42 29.30
C GLN A 216 10.08 -13.57 28.35
N VAL A 217 8.80 -13.92 28.39
CA VAL A 217 8.13 -14.76 27.40
C VAL A 217 7.61 -13.89 26.26
N ARG A 218 7.61 -14.43 25.04
CA ARG A 218 7.26 -13.73 23.80
C ARG A 218 6.14 -14.40 22.99
N THR A 219 5.98 -15.71 23.12
CA THR A 219 5.12 -16.50 22.24
C THR A 219 4.81 -17.87 22.86
N PHE A 220 3.69 -18.46 22.46
CA PHE A 220 3.27 -19.81 22.81
C PHE A 220 2.84 -20.58 21.55
N LEU A 221 3.07 -21.89 21.53
CA LEU A 221 2.42 -22.80 20.60
C LEU A 221 1.76 -23.93 21.41
N VAL A 222 0.44 -24.06 21.33
CA VAL A 222 -0.25 -25.23 21.89
C VAL A 222 -0.03 -26.40 20.92
N ALA A 223 0.54 -27.49 21.42
CA ALA A 223 0.83 -28.66 20.58
C ALA A 223 -0.47 -29.32 20.10
N PRO A 224 -0.52 -29.87 18.87
CA PRO A 224 -1.67 -30.65 18.40
C PRO A 224 -2.09 -31.73 19.40
N GLY A 225 -3.40 -31.83 19.66
CA GLY A 225 -3.95 -32.67 20.74
C GLY A 225 -3.94 -32.05 22.14
N GLY A 226 -3.40 -30.85 22.33
CA GLY A 226 -3.58 -30.02 23.54
C GLY A 226 -2.84 -30.48 24.80
N GLY A 227 -2.12 -31.60 24.78
CA GLY A 227 -1.41 -32.16 25.95
C GLY A 227 -0.12 -31.42 26.34
N SER A 228 0.41 -30.57 25.46
CA SER A 228 1.64 -29.78 25.71
C SER A 228 1.52 -28.38 25.14
N VAL A 229 2.31 -27.46 25.70
CA VAL A 229 2.49 -26.09 25.17
C VAL A 229 3.99 -25.77 25.10
N TYR A 230 4.44 -25.27 23.96
CA TYR A 230 5.79 -24.72 23.80
C TYR A 230 5.77 -23.25 24.22
N VAL A 231 6.82 -22.83 24.91
CA VAL A 231 7.00 -21.46 25.41
C VAL A 231 8.27 -20.90 24.80
N GLY A 232 8.17 -19.79 24.07
CA GLY A 232 9.30 -19.10 23.43
C GLY A 232 9.59 -17.74 24.07
N GLY A 233 10.86 -17.34 24.15
CA GLY A 233 11.23 -16.03 24.68
C GLY A 233 12.72 -15.77 24.85
N ASP A 234 13.04 -14.88 25.80
CA ASP A 234 14.39 -14.43 26.10
C ASP A 234 15.09 -15.24 27.21
N PHE A 235 14.37 -16.12 27.90
CA PHE A 235 14.86 -16.85 29.07
C PHE A 235 16.01 -17.84 28.74
N ALA A 236 16.94 -17.98 29.66
CA ALA A 236 17.99 -19.00 29.67
C ALA A 236 17.73 -20.10 30.72
N VAL A 237 16.80 -19.86 31.65
CA VAL A 237 16.41 -20.77 32.73
C VAL A 237 14.90 -20.75 32.90
N MET A 238 14.29 -21.92 33.15
CA MET A 238 12.89 -22.03 33.53
C MET A 238 12.71 -23.06 34.64
N GLY A 239 12.05 -22.70 35.74
CA GLY A 239 11.90 -23.57 36.91
C GLY A 239 13.24 -24.02 37.53
N GLY A 240 14.29 -23.22 37.39
CA GLY A 240 15.66 -23.56 37.80
C GLY A 240 16.43 -24.47 36.83
N ASN A 241 15.79 -25.01 35.78
CA ASN A 241 16.46 -25.85 34.79
C ASN A 241 17.20 -24.99 33.75
N THR A 242 18.52 -25.18 33.65
CA THR A 242 19.42 -24.41 32.77
C THR A 242 19.78 -25.12 31.47
N THR A 243 19.15 -26.26 31.15
CA THR A 243 19.52 -27.14 30.02
C THR A 243 18.34 -27.38 29.07
N ALA A 244 17.19 -27.82 29.58
CA ALA A 244 16.00 -28.11 28.78
C ALA A 244 15.28 -26.85 28.27
N ALA A 245 15.46 -25.72 28.95
CA ALA A 245 14.66 -24.51 28.77
C ALA A 245 15.49 -23.27 28.39
N ARG A 246 16.29 -23.35 27.30
CA ARG A 246 17.00 -22.17 26.76
C ARG A 246 16.30 -21.62 25.53
N LYS A 247 15.63 -20.46 25.66
CA LYS A 247 14.87 -19.71 24.65
C LYS A 247 13.59 -20.39 24.13
N LEU A 248 13.55 -21.72 24.10
CA LEU A 248 12.36 -22.54 23.84
C LEU A 248 12.30 -23.67 24.87
N ALA A 249 11.13 -23.84 25.49
CA ALA A 249 10.81 -24.89 26.45
C ALA A 249 9.47 -25.56 26.10
N ARG A 250 9.20 -26.75 26.63
CA ARG A 250 7.93 -27.48 26.49
C ARG A 250 7.34 -27.75 27.87
N LEU A 251 6.06 -27.45 28.08
CA LEU A 251 5.34 -27.68 29.34
C LEU A 251 4.19 -28.67 29.13
N SER A 252 3.90 -29.47 30.17
CA SER A 252 2.66 -30.26 30.24
C SER A 252 1.45 -29.36 30.53
N VAL A 253 0.40 -29.45 29.72
CA VAL A 253 -0.82 -28.66 29.93
C VAL A 253 -1.61 -29.14 31.15
N ALA A 254 -1.51 -30.42 31.52
CA ALA A 254 -2.20 -30.99 32.67
C ALA A 254 -1.53 -30.64 34.01
N THR A 255 -0.19 -30.65 34.08
CA THR A 255 0.55 -30.53 35.35
C THR A 255 1.36 -29.24 35.50
N GLY A 256 1.47 -28.45 34.43
CA GLY A 256 2.29 -27.23 34.38
C GLY A 256 3.80 -27.47 34.45
N GLN A 257 4.24 -28.73 34.56
CA GLN A 257 5.65 -29.08 34.71
C GLN A 257 6.40 -28.91 33.39
N LEU A 258 7.68 -28.53 33.51
CA LEU A 258 8.64 -28.54 32.42
C LEU A 258 8.90 -29.98 31.97
N ASP A 259 8.73 -30.25 30.68
CA ASP A 259 9.23 -31.46 30.05
C ASP A 259 10.77 -31.34 29.96
N THR A 260 11.46 -32.11 30.79
CA THR A 260 12.93 -32.13 30.84
C THR A 260 13.57 -33.04 29.80
N THR A 261 12.76 -33.80 29.04
CA THR A 261 13.23 -34.62 27.91
C THR A 261 13.29 -33.82 26.61
N PHE A 262 12.47 -32.79 26.49
CA PHE A 262 12.60 -31.78 25.44
C PHE A 262 13.78 -30.85 25.73
N ALA A 263 14.83 -30.93 24.90
CA ALA A 263 15.98 -30.03 24.96
C ALA A 263 16.15 -29.38 23.58
N SER A 264 15.56 -28.19 23.42
CA SER A 264 15.69 -27.38 22.19
C SER A 264 17.16 -27.28 21.75
N GLY A 265 17.46 -27.37 20.46
CA GLY A 265 18.82 -27.26 19.93
C GLY A 265 19.32 -25.81 19.75
N PRO A 266 20.52 -25.61 19.18
CA PRO A 266 20.93 -24.31 18.65
C PRO A 266 19.99 -23.89 17.51
N THR A 267 19.32 -22.76 17.66
CA THR A 267 18.30 -22.28 16.71
C THR A 267 18.88 -21.37 15.63
N ASN A 268 20.14 -20.97 15.77
CA ASN A 268 20.89 -20.14 14.83
C ASN A 268 22.25 -20.79 14.53
N GLY A 269 22.22 -22.08 14.13
CA GLY A 269 23.38 -22.93 13.80
C GLY A 269 24.35 -23.24 14.95
N THR A 270 24.89 -22.20 15.61
CA THR A 270 25.89 -22.28 16.70
C THR A 270 25.41 -21.61 17.99
N THR A 271 24.36 -20.79 17.95
CA THR A 271 23.85 -20.04 19.10
C THR A 271 22.32 -20.16 19.24
N ARG A 272 21.77 -19.57 20.32
CA ARG A 272 20.33 -19.47 20.59
C ARG A 272 19.94 -18.00 20.75
N GLY A 273 19.26 -17.44 19.75
CA GLY A 273 18.67 -16.10 19.87
C GLY A 273 17.33 -16.13 20.63
N PRO A 274 16.81 -14.97 21.04
CA PRO A 274 15.38 -14.77 21.36
C PRO A 274 14.45 -15.51 20.39
N VAL A 275 13.52 -16.32 20.91
CA VAL A 275 12.43 -16.87 20.09
C VAL A 275 11.28 -15.87 20.11
N GLN A 276 10.93 -15.34 18.94
CA GLN A 276 9.91 -14.30 18.76
C GLN A 276 8.51 -14.90 18.47
N ALA A 277 8.45 -15.90 17.59
CA ALA A 277 7.25 -16.66 17.25
C ALA A 277 7.55 -18.16 17.13
N VAL A 278 6.53 -19.00 17.30
CA VAL A 278 6.59 -20.46 17.24
C VAL A 278 5.36 -21.01 16.51
N ALA A 279 5.57 -21.85 15.50
CA ALA A 279 4.53 -22.55 14.74
C ALA A 279 4.85 -24.06 14.63
N GLY A 280 3.95 -24.89 14.14
CA GLY A 280 4.23 -26.34 14.05
C GLY A 280 3.17 -27.19 13.36
N ASP A 281 3.65 -28.26 12.70
CA ASP A 281 2.83 -29.22 11.95
C ASP A 281 2.53 -30.53 12.73
N GLY A 282 2.90 -30.57 14.01
CA GLY A 282 2.82 -31.75 14.88
C GLY A 282 4.02 -32.69 14.80
N THR A 283 4.81 -32.64 13.71
CA THR A 283 6.08 -33.37 13.57
C THR A 283 7.28 -32.47 13.89
N SER A 284 7.19 -31.18 13.54
CA SER A 284 8.20 -30.14 13.73
C SER A 284 7.63 -28.97 14.53
N VAL A 285 8.50 -28.32 15.31
CA VAL A 285 8.31 -26.97 15.86
C VAL A 285 9.19 -26.02 15.06
N TYR A 286 8.58 -25.05 14.39
CA TYR A 286 9.27 -24.00 13.65
C TYR A 286 9.40 -22.76 14.52
N VAL A 287 10.56 -22.10 14.51
CA VAL A 287 10.84 -20.92 15.34
C VAL A 287 11.38 -19.74 14.54
N ALA A 288 10.82 -18.55 14.80
CA ALA A 288 11.38 -17.28 14.39
C ALA A 288 12.36 -16.79 15.48
N VAL A 289 13.63 -16.58 15.10
CA VAL A 289 14.72 -16.24 16.01
C VAL A 289 15.21 -14.82 15.73
N GLY A 290 15.13 -13.95 16.73
CA GLY A 290 15.66 -12.59 16.70
C GLY A 290 17.12 -12.48 17.15
N GLY A 291 17.65 -11.26 17.12
CA GLY A 291 19.02 -10.91 17.49
C GLY A 291 19.99 -10.81 16.31
N GLY A 292 21.25 -10.50 16.61
CA GLY A 292 22.30 -10.32 15.61
C GLY A 292 22.50 -11.57 14.75
N GLY A 293 22.07 -11.48 13.49
CA GLY A 293 22.06 -12.59 12.54
C GLY A 293 21.07 -13.69 12.93
N GLY A 294 19.79 -13.35 13.13
CA GLY A 294 18.69 -14.25 13.50
C GLY A 294 18.43 -15.40 12.52
N ALA A 295 17.33 -16.13 12.68
CA ALA A 295 17.10 -17.37 11.93
C ALA A 295 15.62 -17.78 11.83
N CYS A 296 15.34 -18.65 10.87
CA CYS A 296 14.18 -19.54 10.90
C CYS A 296 14.71 -20.98 11.06
N ALA A 297 14.16 -21.78 11.96
CA ALA A 297 14.65 -23.13 12.23
C ALA A 297 13.51 -24.11 12.55
N ALA A 298 13.70 -25.38 12.19
CA ALA A 298 12.83 -26.49 12.57
C ALA A 298 13.49 -27.34 13.65
N LEU A 299 12.74 -27.67 14.69
CA LEU A 299 13.13 -28.52 15.80
C LEU A 299 12.17 -29.71 15.88
N ASP A 300 12.67 -30.87 16.30
CA ASP A 300 11.86 -32.06 16.56
C ASP A 300 10.88 -31.85 17.73
N THR A 301 9.60 -32.20 17.57
CA THR A 301 8.56 -31.94 18.60
C THR A 301 8.76 -32.73 19.89
N ILE A 302 9.42 -33.89 19.84
CA ILE A 302 9.62 -34.75 21.01
C ILE A 302 10.90 -34.34 21.74
N THR A 303 12.02 -34.30 21.02
CA THR A 303 13.36 -34.14 21.59
C THR A 303 13.86 -32.70 21.64
N GLY A 304 13.31 -31.81 20.81
CA GLY A 304 13.84 -30.45 20.61
C GLY A 304 15.09 -30.38 19.71
N ALA A 305 15.58 -31.50 19.17
CA ALA A 305 16.75 -31.50 18.30
C ALA A 305 16.53 -30.66 17.03
N THR A 306 17.47 -29.76 16.69
CA THR A 306 17.39 -28.95 15.46
C THR A 306 17.48 -29.84 14.23
N ARG A 307 16.44 -29.87 13.40
CA ARG A 307 16.38 -30.56 12.10
C ARG A 307 17.08 -29.74 11.02
N TRP A 308 16.78 -28.43 10.95
CA TRP A 308 17.46 -27.45 10.09
C TRP A 308 17.38 -26.05 10.69
N SER A 309 18.27 -25.15 10.26
CA SER A 309 18.36 -23.76 10.73
C SER A 309 18.90 -22.87 9.62
N GLN A 310 18.06 -22.01 9.04
CA GLN A 310 18.45 -21.01 8.06
C GLN A 310 18.69 -19.66 8.71
N ARG A 311 19.90 -19.11 8.55
CA ARG A 311 20.25 -17.78 9.06
C ARG A 311 19.64 -16.67 8.20
N ALA A 312 19.19 -15.61 8.86
CA ALA A 312 18.86 -14.32 8.29
C ALA A 312 19.83 -13.27 8.83
N ASN A 313 20.17 -12.25 8.04
CA ASN A 313 20.95 -11.11 8.54
C ASN A 313 20.03 -10.03 9.14
N GLY A 314 19.29 -10.40 10.19
CA GLY A 314 18.30 -9.53 10.84
C GLY A 314 17.41 -10.27 11.82
N ASP A 315 16.45 -9.57 12.42
CA ASP A 315 15.51 -10.16 13.38
C ASP A 315 14.40 -10.92 12.63
N MET A 316 14.35 -12.25 12.76
CA MET A 316 13.17 -13.02 12.37
C MET A 316 12.13 -12.89 13.50
N GLN A 317 10.89 -12.53 13.14
CA GLN A 317 9.84 -12.16 14.11
C GLN A 317 8.59 -13.01 13.99
N GLY A 318 8.12 -13.30 12.77
CA GLY A 318 7.01 -14.21 12.49
C GLY A 318 7.48 -15.52 11.85
N VAL A 319 6.83 -16.63 12.21
CA VAL A 319 6.88 -17.90 11.50
C VAL A 319 5.49 -18.53 11.53
N GLU A 320 5.04 -19.13 10.44
CA GLU A 320 3.80 -19.90 10.38
C GLU A 320 3.87 -21.04 9.35
N VAL A 321 2.95 -22.02 9.43
CA VAL A 321 2.84 -23.13 8.48
C VAL A 321 1.44 -23.16 7.86
N VAL A 322 1.35 -23.07 6.53
CA VAL A 322 0.11 -23.30 5.79
C VAL A 322 0.37 -24.20 4.59
N ASP A 323 -0.54 -25.15 4.34
CA ASP A 323 -0.48 -26.14 3.25
C ASP A 323 0.92 -26.78 3.03
N GLY A 324 1.55 -27.23 4.12
CA GLY A 324 2.87 -27.88 4.07
C GLY A 324 4.03 -26.96 3.67
N VAL A 325 3.86 -25.64 3.70
CA VAL A 325 4.91 -24.65 3.47
C VAL A 325 5.12 -23.82 4.73
N VAL A 326 6.38 -23.67 5.14
CA VAL A 326 6.76 -22.81 6.27
C VAL A 326 7.02 -21.40 5.75
N TYR A 327 6.38 -20.40 6.34
CA TYR A 327 6.60 -18.99 6.03
C TYR A 327 7.38 -18.35 7.17
N CYS A 328 8.52 -17.73 6.85
CA CYS A 328 9.39 -17.06 7.83
C CYS A 328 9.49 -15.58 7.47
N GLY A 329 9.31 -14.66 8.42
CA GLY A 329 9.35 -13.21 8.15
C GLY A 329 9.83 -12.36 9.32
N GLY A 330 10.28 -11.14 9.00
CA GLY A 330 10.88 -10.24 9.98
C GLY A 330 11.56 -9.03 9.38
N HIS A 331 12.54 -8.50 10.13
CA HIS A 331 13.26 -7.27 9.83
C HIS A 331 14.66 -7.54 9.24
N PHE A 332 14.73 -7.69 7.91
CA PHE A 332 15.99 -7.76 7.16
C PHE A 332 16.38 -6.36 6.65
N GLY A 333 17.64 -5.94 6.79
CA GLY A 333 18.12 -4.60 6.38
C GLY A 333 19.52 -4.57 5.77
N GLY A 334 19.75 -3.67 4.81
CA GLY A 334 21.03 -3.58 4.08
C GLY A 334 21.19 -4.71 3.05
N THR A 335 22.38 -5.33 2.98
CA THR A 335 22.66 -6.55 2.20
C THR A 335 22.11 -7.82 2.86
N ALA A 336 21.11 -7.69 3.72
CA ALA A 336 20.48 -8.79 4.40
C ALA A 336 19.50 -9.51 3.48
N SER A 337 19.89 -10.70 3.08
CA SER A 337 19.01 -11.63 2.40
C SER A 337 18.68 -12.83 3.28
N PHE A 338 17.48 -13.37 3.07
CA PHE A 338 17.14 -14.75 3.37
C PHE A 338 17.08 -15.46 2.03
N GLY A 339 17.92 -16.48 1.80
CA GLY A 339 18.03 -17.15 0.51
C GLY A 339 18.55 -16.30 -0.66
N GLY A 340 19.34 -15.24 -0.41
CA GLY A 340 19.98 -14.44 -1.47
C GLY A 340 19.13 -13.35 -2.11
N GLN A 341 17.91 -13.08 -1.62
CA GLN A 341 17.04 -11.99 -2.10
C GLN A 341 17.13 -10.73 -1.22
N ASP A 342 17.53 -9.59 -1.78
CA ASP A 342 17.78 -8.34 -1.02
C ASP A 342 16.53 -7.64 -0.46
N ARG A 343 15.31 -7.97 -0.92
CA ARG A 343 14.07 -7.22 -0.59
C ARG A 343 12.81 -8.09 -0.45
N GLN A 344 12.92 -9.17 0.33
CA GLN A 344 11.80 -10.03 0.68
C GLN A 344 11.73 -10.17 2.20
N LYS A 345 10.88 -9.39 2.89
CA LYS A 345 10.75 -9.41 4.38
C LYS A 345 10.04 -10.67 4.91
N ILE A 346 9.63 -11.56 4.01
CA ILE A 346 9.00 -12.86 4.23
C ILE A 346 9.52 -13.80 3.14
N ALA A 347 9.65 -15.08 3.46
CA ALA A 347 10.04 -16.13 2.52
C ALA A 347 9.29 -17.43 2.80
N ALA A 348 8.98 -18.18 1.74
CA ALA A 348 8.47 -19.54 1.81
C ALA A 348 9.63 -20.54 1.88
N VAL A 349 9.46 -21.61 2.67
CA VAL A 349 10.51 -22.56 3.02
C VAL A 349 9.95 -23.98 3.05
N ASP A 350 10.72 -24.91 2.48
CA ASP A 350 10.43 -26.35 2.52
C ASP A 350 10.54 -26.88 3.97
N PRO A 351 9.50 -27.53 4.53
CA PRO A 351 9.46 -27.96 5.93
C PRO A 351 10.49 -29.04 6.28
N ALA A 352 10.88 -29.88 5.32
CA ALA A 352 11.75 -31.03 5.56
C ALA A 352 13.24 -30.67 5.52
N THR A 353 13.62 -29.79 4.60
CA THR A 353 15.02 -29.44 4.29
C THR A 353 15.43 -28.04 4.74
N GLY A 354 14.46 -27.16 5.00
CA GLY A 354 14.72 -25.74 5.21
C GLY A 354 15.13 -25.00 3.94
N THR A 355 14.92 -25.57 2.75
CA THR A 355 15.28 -24.91 1.48
C THR A 355 14.35 -23.74 1.22
N VAL A 356 14.91 -22.55 0.96
CA VAL A 356 14.10 -21.39 0.57
C VAL A 356 13.47 -21.65 -0.79
N LEU A 357 12.14 -21.64 -0.84
CA LEU A 357 11.38 -21.86 -2.07
C LEU A 357 11.44 -20.60 -2.94
N ALA A 358 11.32 -20.78 -4.26
CA ALA A 358 11.07 -19.66 -5.15
C ALA A 358 9.66 -19.11 -4.85
N TRP A 359 9.58 -17.93 -4.23
CA TRP A 359 8.36 -17.16 -3.93
C TRP A 359 8.78 -15.77 -3.43
N ALA A 360 8.11 -14.68 -3.85
CA ALA A 360 8.73 -13.33 -3.76
C ALA A 360 7.79 -12.09 -3.79
N PRO A 361 6.74 -11.96 -2.97
CA PRO A 361 5.96 -10.73 -2.88
C PRO A 361 6.76 -9.60 -2.21
N ARG A 362 7.17 -8.58 -2.98
CA ARG A 362 7.94 -7.44 -2.45
C ARG A 362 7.21 -6.77 -1.27
N VAL A 363 7.85 -6.78 -0.10
CA VAL A 363 7.37 -6.06 1.09
C VAL A 363 8.25 -4.84 1.35
N ASP A 364 7.69 -3.64 1.19
CA ASP A 364 8.35 -2.39 1.61
C ASP A 364 7.98 -2.12 3.07
N SER A 365 8.98 -2.10 3.97
CA SER A 365 8.75 -1.90 5.40
C SER A 365 9.99 -1.39 6.16
N PRO A 366 9.86 -0.37 7.03
CA PRO A 366 10.91 0.03 7.96
C PRO A 366 11.22 -1.02 9.03
N LEU A 367 10.23 -1.80 9.52
CA LEU A 367 10.39 -2.68 10.70
C LEU A 367 9.98 -4.13 10.48
N GLY A 368 9.70 -4.54 9.23
CA GLY A 368 9.42 -5.93 8.86
C GLY A 368 7.99 -6.39 9.12
N ILE A 369 7.85 -7.71 9.17
CA ILE A 369 6.64 -8.47 9.48
C ILE A 369 6.75 -8.96 10.92
N TRP A 370 5.70 -8.75 11.73
CA TRP A 370 5.72 -8.95 13.17
C TRP A 370 4.91 -10.17 13.60
N SER A 371 3.85 -10.50 12.87
CA SER A 371 2.98 -11.64 13.12
C SER A 371 2.54 -12.32 11.84
N MET A 372 2.25 -13.61 11.99
CA MET A 372 1.59 -14.45 11.01
C MET A 372 0.60 -15.34 11.76
N ASP A 373 -0.46 -15.74 11.07
CA ASP A 373 -1.34 -16.86 11.45
C ASP A 373 -2.06 -17.33 10.17
N ALA A 374 -2.66 -18.51 10.16
CA ALA A 374 -3.27 -19.10 8.97
C ALA A 374 -4.64 -19.75 9.22
N ASP A 375 -5.46 -19.77 8.17
CA ASP A 375 -6.55 -20.74 8.04
C ASP A 375 -6.20 -21.81 7.00
N ALA A 376 -7.13 -22.74 6.74
CA ALA A 376 -6.94 -23.85 5.81
C ALA A 376 -6.70 -23.44 4.33
N THR A 377 -6.78 -22.15 4.00
CA THR A 377 -6.71 -21.59 2.64
C THR A 377 -5.76 -20.41 2.49
N SER A 378 -5.40 -19.75 3.60
CA SER A 378 -4.83 -18.40 3.60
C SER A 378 -3.84 -18.20 4.74
N LEU A 379 -2.69 -17.59 4.44
CA LEU A 379 -1.78 -17.01 5.41
C LEU A 379 -2.11 -15.52 5.59
N TYR A 380 -2.28 -15.09 6.83
CA TYR A 380 -2.45 -13.69 7.20
C TYR A 380 -1.14 -13.14 7.76
N VAL A 381 -0.79 -11.91 7.37
CA VAL A 381 0.51 -11.31 7.67
C VAL A 381 0.32 -9.92 8.26
N GLY A 382 0.74 -9.74 9.52
CA GLY A 382 0.73 -8.46 10.23
C GLY A 382 2.13 -7.88 10.41
N GLY A 383 2.27 -6.55 10.40
CA GLY A 383 3.56 -5.92 10.67
C GLY A 383 3.55 -4.40 10.61
N ASP A 384 4.61 -3.86 10.00
CA ASP A 384 4.81 -2.42 9.81
C ASP A 384 5.17 -2.13 8.33
N PHE A 385 4.40 -2.68 7.38
CA PHE A 385 4.67 -2.53 5.94
C PHE A 385 3.77 -1.49 5.26
N THR A 386 4.28 -0.89 4.17
CA THR A 386 3.59 0.12 3.34
C THR A 386 3.34 -0.37 1.91
N ARG A 387 3.93 -1.53 1.56
CA ARG A 387 3.63 -2.32 0.36
C ARG A 387 3.59 -3.79 0.72
N PHE A 388 2.64 -4.52 0.15
CA PHE A 388 2.72 -5.98 0.04
C PHE A 388 2.48 -6.39 -1.42
N GLY A 389 3.52 -6.92 -2.08
CA GLY A 389 3.47 -7.28 -3.50
C GLY A 389 3.35 -6.05 -4.42
N ALA A 390 2.38 -6.06 -5.32
CA ALA A 390 2.03 -4.95 -6.20
C ALA A 390 1.40 -3.79 -5.40
N THR A 391 0.62 -4.12 -4.36
CA THR A 391 -0.25 -3.20 -3.64
C THR A 391 0.50 -2.24 -2.74
N THR A 392 0.29 -0.94 -2.94
CA THR A 392 0.94 0.16 -2.19
C THR A 392 -0.08 0.98 -1.39
N GLY A 393 0.31 1.43 -0.20
CA GLY A 393 -0.44 2.42 0.58
C GLY A 393 -1.64 1.87 1.36
N LEU A 394 -2.02 0.61 1.15
CA LEU A 394 -3.11 -0.07 1.87
C LEU A 394 -2.64 -0.78 3.15
N GLY A 395 -1.73 -0.14 3.89
CA GLY A 395 -1.41 -0.43 5.30
C GLY A 395 -0.77 -1.78 5.62
N HIS A 396 -0.82 -2.12 6.92
CA HIS A 396 0.11 -3.05 7.57
C HIS A 396 -0.42 -4.49 7.77
N LEU A 397 -1.38 -4.92 6.94
CA LEU A 397 -2.00 -6.24 6.98
C LEU A 397 -2.20 -6.77 5.55
N ALA A 398 -1.98 -8.07 5.33
CA ALA A 398 -2.12 -8.70 4.02
C ALA A 398 -2.57 -10.17 4.12
N GLN A 399 -3.31 -10.65 3.12
CA GLN A 399 -3.66 -12.06 2.92
C GLN A 399 -2.86 -12.65 1.75
N VAL A 400 -2.11 -13.72 2.04
CA VAL A 400 -1.37 -14.53 1.06
C VAL A 400 -2.16 -15.81 0.81
N VAL A 401 -2.60 -16.02 -0.43
CA VAL A 401 -3.15 -17.31 -0.88
C VAL A 401 -1.97 -18.20 -1.29
N PRO A 402 -1.76 -19.38 -0.67
CA PRO A 402 -0.68 -20.31 -1.03
C PRO A 402 -0.78 -20.75 -2.49
N PRO A 403 0.34 -21.06 -3.19
CA PRO A 403 0.33 -21.37 -4.62
C PRO A 403 -0.59 -22.51 -5.06
N SER A 404 -0.91 -23.43 -4.15
CA SER A 404 -1.84 -24.56 -4.30
C SER A 404 -3.33 -24.17 -4.28
N ALA A 405 -3.68 -23.11 -3.55
CA ALA A 405 -5.04 -22.58 -3.42
C ALA A 405 -5.37 -21.50 -4.48
N GLN A 406 -4.38 -21.09 -5.29
CA GLN A 406 -4.58 -20.14 -6.38
C GLN A 406 -5.28 -20.80 -7.57
N SER A 407 -6.04 -20.00 -8.33
CA SER A 407 -6.71 -20.48 -9.55
C SER A 407 -6.74 -19.40 -10.64
N VAL A 408 -7.42 -19.67 -11.75
CA VAL A 408 -7.67 -18.66 -12.80
C VAL A 408 -8.54 -17.51 -12.26
N PRO A 409 -8.48 -16.28 -12.83
CA PRO A 409 -9.23 -15.16 -12.29
C PRO A 409 -10.74 -15.36 -12.39
N ALA A 410 -11.51 -14.59 -11.63
CA ALA A 410 -12.93 -14.41 -11.93
C ALA A 410 -13.14 -13.79 -13.34
N PRO A 411 -14.34 -13.90 -13.94
CA PRO A 411 -14.66 -13.19 -15.18
C PRO A 411 -14.53 -11.67 -15.03
N VAL A 412 -14.37 -10.96 -16.15
CA VAL A 412 -14.38 -9.48 -16.12
C VAL A 412 -15.81 -8.97 -15.84
N THR A 413 -15.93 -7.96 -14.98
CA THR A 413 -17.22 -7.36 -14.63
C THR A 413 -17.50 -6.11 -15.45
N ALA A 414 -18.76 -5.64 -15.45
CA ALA A 414 -19.19 -4.41 -16.15
C ALA A 414 -18.77 -4.29 -17.64
N LEU A 415 -18.71 -5.41 -18.39
CA LEU A 415 -18.41 -5.39 -19.83
C LEU A 415 -19.53 -4.69 -20.62
N VAL A 416 -19.19 -3.56 -21.25
CA VAL A 416 -20.07 -2.77 -22.11
C VAL A 416 -19.43 -2.65 -23.49
N GLY A 417 -20.25 -2.65 -24.54
CA GLY A 417 -19.82 -2.36 -25.91
C GLY A 417 -20.69 -1.28 -26.53
N THR A 418 -20.06 -0.33 -27.23
CA THR A 418 -20.74 0.74 -27.98
C THR A 418 -20.33 0.67 -29.44
N ALA A 419 -21.32 0.62 -30.33
CA ALA A 419 -21.11 0.58 -31.78
C ALA A 419 -21.20 2.00 -32.39
N TYR A 420 -20.38 2.25 -33.42
CA TYR A 420 -20.28 3.49 -34.17
C TYR A 420 -20.14 3.18 -35.67
N ASP A 421 -19.99 4.20 -36.52
CA ASP A 421 -19.58 4.05 -37.93
C ASP A 421 -18.20 3.36 -38.00
N GLY A 422 -18.15 2.16 -38.59
CA GLY A 422 -16.91 1.39 -38.79
C GLY A 422 -16.16 0.94 -37.53
N ARG A 423 -16.77 1.03 -36.32
CA ARG A 423 -16.07 0.83 -35.04
C ARG A 423 -16.94 0.22 -33.95
N VAL A 424 -16.35 -0.64 -33.11
CA VAL A 424 -16.90 -1.02 -31.79
C VAL A 424 -15.90 -0.70 -30.69
N GLU A 425 -16.31 0.08 -29.70
CA GLU A 425 -15.55 0.31 -28.46
C GLU A 425 -16.06 -0.61 -27.36
N LEU A 426 -15.14 -1.28 -26.66
CA LEU A 426 -15.41 -2.14 -25.52
C LEU A 426 -14.74 -1.57 -24.27
N THR A 427 -15.44 -1.56 -23.14
CA THR A 427 -14.90 -1.23 -21.81
C THR A 427 -15.38 -2.25 -20.79
N TRP A 428 -14.55 -2.53 -19.78
CA TRP A 428 -14.90 -3.44 -18.68
C TRP A 428 -14.22 -3.02 -17.37
N SER A 429 -14.61 -3.66 -16.27
CA SER A 429 -13.87 -3.65 -15.01
C SER A 429 -12.94 -4.88 -14.94
N ALA A 430 -11.82 -4.74 -14.22
CA ALA A 430 -11.02 -5.90 -13.84
C ALA A 430 -11.89 -6.91 -13.03
N PRO A 431 -11.55 -8.20 -13.02
CA PRO A 431 -12.23 -9.18 -12.18
C PRO A 431 -12.26 -8.76 -10.71
N ASP A 432 -13.37 -9.06 -10.04
CA ASP A 432 -13.56 -8.72 -8.62
C ASP A 432 -12.57 -9.47 -7.70
N THR A 433 -11.94 -10.55 -8.21
CA THR A 433 -10.81 -11.25 -7.57
C THR A 433 -9.89 -11.91 -8.62
N ASP A 434 -8.59 -11.93 -8.32
CA ASP A 434 -7.54 -12.61 -9.10
C ASP A 434 -7.20 -14.02 -8.55
N HIS A 435 -7.90 -14.44 -7.50
CA HIS A 435 -7.63 -15.67 -6.73
C HIS A 435 -6.16 -15.84 -6.30
N GLY A 436 -5.48 -14.74 -5.96
CA GLY A 436 -4.10 -14.73 -5.48
C GLY A 436 -3.02 -14.85 -6.57
N SER A 437 -3.40 -14.87 -7.85
CA SER A 437 -2.48 -14.87 -8.98
C SER A 437 -2.86 -13.75 -9.95
N PRO A 438 -2.09 -12.64 -10.02
CA PRO A 438 -2.59 -11.39 -10.58
C PRO A 438 -2.84 -11.45 -12.09
N VAL A 439 -3.90 -10.75 -12.52
CA VAL A 439 -4.25 -10.60 -13.95
C VAL A 439 -3.11 -9.91 -14.69
N THR A 440 -2.59 -10.60 -15.72
CA THR A 440 -1.42 -10.18 -16.50
C THR A 440 -1.78 -9.61 -17.88
N TRP A 441 -2.90 -10.06 -18.46
CA TRP A 441 -3.53 -9.47 -19.64
C TRP A 441 -4.99 -9.96 -19.79
N TYR A 442 -5.70 -9.37 -20.75
CA TYR A 442 -7.00 -9.79 -21.25
C TYR A 442 -6.89 -10.33 -22.68
N THR A 443 -7.77 -11.27 -23.03
CA THR A 443 -7.97 -11.72 -24.41
C THR A 443 -9.38 -11.34 -24.84
N VAL A 444 -9.50 -10.70 -26.00
CA VAL A 444 -10.76 -10.25 -26.62
C VAL A 444 -10.98 -11.03 -27.91
N THR A 445 -12.12 -11.71 -28.00
CA THR A 445 -12.51 -12.54 -29.15
C THR A 445 -13.82 -12.03 -29.73
N ARG A 446 -13.84 -11.81 -31.04
CA ARG A 446 -15.01 -11.34 -31.80
C ARG A 446 -15.74 -12.50 -32.44
N ARG A 447 -17.06 -12.46 -32.42
CA ARG A 447 -17.96 -13.38 -33.13
C ARG A 447 -18.88 -12.60 -34.10
N SER A 448 -18.99 -13.08 -35.33
CA SER A 448 -19.85 -12.50 -36.38
C SER A 448 -20.13 -13.53 -37.47
N GLY A 449 -21.39 -13.70 -37.89
CA GLY A 449 -21.75 -14.61 -38.98
C GLY A 449 -21.26 -16.05 -38.79
N GLY A 450 -21.32 -16.58 -37.57
CA GLY A 450 -20.77 -17.90 -37.21
C GLY A 450 -19.24 -18.00 -37.14
N THR A 451 -18.51 -16.97 -37.56
CA THR A 451 -17.04 -16.93 -37.48
C THR A 451 -16.58 -16.36 -36.13
N THR A 452 -15.54 -16.96 -35.55
CA THR A 452 -14.90 -16.53 -34.29
C THR A 452 -13.44 -16.15 -34.56
N LYS A 453 -12.99 -14.99 -34.05
CA LYS A 453 -11.62 -14.48 -34.25
C LYS A 453 -11.10 -13.76 -33.01
N VAL A 454 -9.93 -14.14 -32.51
CA VAL A 454 -9.21 -13.35 -31.49
C VAL A 454 -8.78 -12.01 -32.12
N VAL A 455 -9.25 -10.89 -31.54
CA VAL A 455 -8.95 -9.53 -32.01
C VAL A 455 -7.92 -8.82 -31.12
N ALA A 456 -7.79 -9.22 -29.85
CA ALA A 456 -6.65 -8.88 -29.01
C ALA A 456 -6.25 -10.07 -28.13
N SER A 457 -4.97 -10.43 -28.10
CA SER A 457 -4.46 -11.63 -27.40
C SER A 457 -3.69 -11.35 -26.10
N ARG A 458 -3.26 -10.10 -25.89
CA ARG A 458 -2.47 -9.66 -24.73
C ARG A 458 -2.80 -8.21 -24.32
N GLN A 459 -4.09 -7.87 -24.28
CA GLN A 459 -4.52 -6.51 -23.99
C GLN A 459 -4.29 -6.18 -22.50
N LYS A 460 -3.65 -5.04 -22.19
CA LYS A 460 -3.25 -4.71 -20.81
C LYS A 460 -4.26 -3.81 -20.07
N THR A 461 -4.95 -2.95 -20.80
CA THR A 461 -5.98 -2.04 -20.28
C THR A 461 -7.36 -2.70 -20.33
N PRO A 462 -8.29 -2.36 -19.42
CA PRO A 462 -9.64 -2.95 -19.41
C PRO A 462 -10.58 -2.26 -20.43
N ALA A 463 -10.09 -2.06 -21.65
CA ALA A 463 -10.79 -1.47 -22.77
C ALA A 463 -10.15 -1.94 -24.09
N PHE A 464 -10.92 -2.01 -25.16
CA PHE A 464 -10.46 -2.36 -26.51
C PHE A 464 -11.26 -1.61 -27.58
N ASP A 465 -10.63 -1.31 -28.71
CA ASP A 465 -11.20 -0.54 -29.81
C ASP A 465 -11.05 -1.35 -31.12
N ASP A 466 -12.17 -1.80 -31.67
CA ASP A 466 -12.22 -2.62 -32.87
C ASP A 466 -12.69 -1.82 -34.08
N THR A 467 -11.71 -1.33 -34.84
CA THR A 467 -11.90 -0.63 -36.13
C THR A 467 -11.86 -1.59 -37.33
N ALA A 468 -11.86 -2.91 -37.11
CA ALA A 468 -11.86 -3.93 -38.15
C ALA A 468 -13.25 -4.59 -38.33
N VAL A 469 -14.32 -3.84 -38.03
CA VAL A 469 -15.73 -4.23 -38.17
C VAL A 469 -16.34 -3.68 -39.47
N VAL A 470 -17.53 -4.15 -39.82
CA VAL A 470 -18.27 -3.74 -41.02
C VAL A 470 -19.68 -3.34 -40.64
N ASP A 471 -20.14 -2.18 -41.12
CA ASP A 471 -21.49 -1.69 -40.82
C ASP A 471 -22.59 -2.66 -41.28
N GLY A 472 -23.70 -2.65 -40.55
CA GLY A 472 -24.83 -3.57 -40.75
C GLY A 472 -24.56 -5.01 -40.29
N THR A 473 -23.34 -5.36 -39.90
CA THR A 473 -23.00 -6.70 -39.38
C THR A 473 -23.19 -6.74 -37.87
N THR A 474 -23.95 -7.72 -37.37
CA THR A 474 -24.09 -7.96 -35.92
C THR A 474 -22.86 -8.68 -35.36
N TYR A 475 -22.28 -8.09 -34.32
CA TYR A 475 -21.15 -8.61 -33.58
C TYR A 475 -21.53 -9.02 -32.14
N ALA A 476 -20.77 -9.99 -31.63
CA ALA A 476 -20.62 -10.26 -30.21
C ALA A 476 -19.14 -10.31 -29.85
N TYR A 477 -18.81 -10.00 -28.60
CA TYR A 477 -17.44 -10.00 -28.08
C TYR A 477 -17.36 -10.74 -26.76
N ASP A 478 -16.35 -11.59 -26.69
CA ASP A 478 -16.01 -12.44 -25.56
C ASP A 478 -14.71 -11.93 -24.94
N VAL A 479 -14.72 -11.63 -23.65
CA VAL A 479 -13.54 -11.16 -22.91
C VAL A 479 -13.23 -12.14 -21.78
N VAL A 480 -11.95 -12.52 -21.67
CA VAL A 480 -11.40 -13.29 -20.54
C VAL A 480 -10.20 -12.55 -19.94
N ALA A 481 -10.06 -12.62 -18.62
CA ALA A 481 -8.87 -12.21 -17.89
C ALA A 481 -7.88 -13.38 -17.80
N VAL A 482 -6.57 -13.12 -17.81
CA VAL A 482 -5.54 -14.18 -17.85
C VAL A 482 -4.46 -13.91 -16.79
N ASN A 483 -4.19 -14.89 -15.93
CA ASN A 483 -3.09 -14.89 -14.96
C ASN A 483 -2.07 -15.99 -15.26
N ALA A 484 -1.20 -16.31 -14.29
CA ALA A 484 -0.17 -17.34 -14.44
C ALA A 484 -0.73 -18.77 -14.62
N LEU A 485 -1.96 -19.01 -14.16
CA LEU A 485 -2.59 -20.33 -14.11
C LEU A 485 -3.54 -20.58 -15.28
N GLY A 486 -4.02 -19.53 -15.96
CA GLY A 486 -4.85 -19.65 -17.15
C GLY A 486 -5.80 -18.47 -17.35
N ALA A 487 -6.82 -18.71 -18.16
CA ALA A 487 -7.89 -17.74 -18.46
C ALA A 487 -9.11 -17.96 -17.56
N SER A 488 -9.78 -16.86 -17.21
CA SER A 488 -11.10 -16.85 -16.56
C SER A 488 -12.17 -17.52 -17.43
N ALA A 489 -13.33 -17.79 -16.85
CA ALA A 489 -14.53 -17.98 -17.66
C ALA A 489 -14.89 -16.68 -18.42
N THR A 490 -15.63 -16.83 -19.52
CA THR A 490 -15.91 -15.76 -20.49
C THR A 490 -17.03 -14.82 -20.06
N THR A 491 -16.78 -13.51 -20.12
CA THR A 491 -17.84 -12.48 -20.12
C THR A 491 -18.18 -12.11 -21.56
N THR A 492 -19.47 -12.07 -21.91
CA THR A 492 -19.96 -11.81 -23.28
C THR A 492 -20.76 -10.51 -23.35
N VAL A 493 -20.54 -9.69 -24.39
CA VAL A 493 -21.46 -8.65 -24.86
C VAL A 493 -21.90 -8.98 -26.29
N SER A 494 -23.14 -8.70 -26.67
CA SER A 494 -23.71 -9.11 -27.96
C SER A 494 -24.78 -8.16 -28.49
N GLY A 495 -25.13 -8.28 -29.77
CA GLY A 495 -26.11 -7.41 -30.42
C GLY A 495 -25.54 -6.07 -30.88
N LEU A 496 -24.21 -5.93 -30.94
CA LEU A 496 -23.55 -4.71 -31.36
C LEU A 496 -23.57 -4.63 -32.89
N VAL A 497 -24.26 -3.64 -33.44
CA VAL A 497 -24.36 -3.41 -34.89
C VAL A 497 -23.73 -2.05 -35.20
N PRO A 498 -22.46 -2.01 -35.67
CA PRO A 498 -21.89 -0.85 -36.33
C PRO A 498 -22.83 -0.38 -37.45
N ALA A 499 -23.06 0.91 -37.52
CA ALA A 499 -24.13 1.46 -38.34
C ALA A 499 -23.69 2.78 -38.95
N ARG A 500 -23.84 2.85 -40.28
CA ARG A 500 -23.51 4.01 -41.10
C ARG A 500 -24.55 5.12 -40.96
N GLY A 501 -24.67 5.66 -39.75
CA GLY A 501 -25.45 6.86 -39.50
C GLY A 501 -24.87 8.05 -40.27
N ALA A 502 -25.72 8.98 -40.69
CA ALA A 502 -25.25 10.28 -41.13
C ALA A 502 -24.60 10.97 -39.92
N ALA A 503 -23.27 10.96 -39.85
CA ALA A 503 -22.54 11.56 -38.74
C ALA A 503 -22.94 13.04 -38.60
N ALA A 504 -23.15 13.47 -37.36
CA ALA A 504 -23.46 14.84 -36.99
C ALA A 504 -22.21 15.52 -36.39
N ALA A 505 -22.25 16.84 -36.23
CA ALA A 505 -21.27 17.54 -35.41
C ALA A 505 -21.35 17.07 -33.93
N PRO A 506 -20.29 17.24 -33.12
CA PRO A 506 -20.29 16.78 -31.73
C PRO A 506 -21.32 17.53 -30.87
N ALA A 507 -21.64 17.00 -29.69
CA ALA A 507 -22.34 17.77 -28.67
C ALA A 507 -21.46 18.91 -28.10
N ALA A 508 -22.06 19.81 -27.34
CA ALA A 508 -21.30 20.86 -26.66
C ALA A 508 -20.29 20.28 -25.64
N PRO A 509 -19.11 20.90 -25.46
CA PRO A 509 -18.24 20.64 -24.33
C PRO A 509 -18.97 20.82 -23.00
N ARG A 510 -18.52 20.10 -21.96
CA ARG A 510 -19.11 20.16 -20.61
C ARG A 510 -18.23 20.97 -19.67
N ASP A 511 -18.79 21.39 -18.54
CA ASP A 511 -18.06 21.99 -17.40
C ASP A 511 -17.08 23.09 -17.83
N VAL A 512 -17.51 24.01 -18.71
CA VAL A 512 -16.66 25.08 -19.25
C VAL A 512 -16.45 26.15 -18.17
N LEU A 513 -15.19 26.33 -17.78
CA LEU A 513 -14.75 27.26 -16.75
C LEU A 513 -13.75 28.26 -17.34
N ALA A 514 -13.83 29.51 -16.89
CA ALA A 514 -12.83 30.54 -17.17
C ALA A 514 -12.26 31.05 -15.84
N THR A 515 -10.95 31.21 -15.75
CA THR A 515 -10.24 31.63 -14.55
C THR A 515 -9.26 32.75 -14.86
N VAL A 516 -9.23 33.78 -14.03
CA VAL A 516 -8.30 34.91 -14.17
C VAL A 516 -6.99 34.55 -13.48
N SER A 517 -5.88 34.64 -14.22
CA SER A 517 -4.53 34.74 -13.66
C SER A 517 -3.99 36.17 -13.88
N THR A 518 -2.72 36.46 -13.55
CA THR A 518 -2.26 37.84 -13.27
C THR A 518 -2.35 38.83 -14.45
N SER A 519 -2.53 38.36 -15.68
CA SER A 519 -2.62 39.18 -16.89
C SER A 519 -3.33 38.51 -18.07
N GLN A 520 -3.95 37.34 -17.87
CA GLN A 520 -4.56 36.50 -18.91
C GLN A 520 -5.79 35.76 -18.36
N VAL A 521 -6.56 35.10 -19.24
CA VAL A 521 -7.64 34.19 -18.84
C VAL A 521 -7.32 32.77 -19.26
N ASP A 522 -7.36 31.85 -18.31
CA ASP A 522 -7.17 30.42 -18.51
C ASP A 522 -8.54 29.73 -18.54
N VAL A 523 -8.87 29.10 -19.67
CA VAL A 523 -10.16 28.44 -19.97
C VAL A 523 -9.97 26.92 -19.95
N ALA A 524 -10.89 26.20 -19.31
CA ALA A 524 -10.88 24.74 -19.18
C ALA A 524 -12.27 24.16 -19.47
N TRP A 525 -12.33 22.92 -19.95
CA TRP A 525 -13.59 22.21 -20.23
C TRP A 525 -13.43 20.70 -20.12
N ARG A 526 -14.55 19.98 -20.16
CA ARG A 526 -14.60 18.52 -20.36
C ARG A 526 -15.09 18.17 -21.75
N THR A 527 -14.71 16.97 -22.22
CA THR A 527 -15.12 16.42 -23.51
C THR A 527 -16.65 16.36 -23.64
N PRO A 528 -17.22 16.49 -24.86
CA PRO A 528 -18.65 16.33 -25.10
C PRO A 528 -19.20 14.99 -24.59
N SER A 529 -20.49 14.93 -24.29
CA SER A 529 -21.18 13.67 -23.95
C SER A 529 -21.42 12.77 -25.17
N ALA A 530 -21.42 13.33 -26.38
CA ALA A 530 -21.54 12.59 -27.63
C ALA A 530 -20.65 13.22 -28.72
N THR A 531 -20.02 12.38 -29.54
CA THR A 531 -19.13 12.78 -30.64
C THR A 531 -19.87 13.08 -31.95
N GLY A 532 -21.17 12.78 -32.03
CA GLY A 532 -21.95 12.86 -33.27
C GLY A 532 -21.72 11.69 -34.24
N GLY A 533 -20.97 10.65 -33.83
CA GLY A 533 -20.63 9.48 -34.66
C GLY A 533 -19.29 9.58 -35.38
N SER A 534 -18.68 10.77 -35.44
CA SER A 534 -17.31 10.98 -35.95
C SER A 534 -16.39 11.48 -34.82
N PRO A 535 -15.14 10.98 -34.69
CA PRO A 535 -14.23 11.39 -33.61
C PRO A 535 -14.01 12.91 -33.56
N VAL A 536 -13.99 13.47 -32.33
CA VAL A 536 -13.63 14.87 -32.11
C VAL A 536 -12.17 15.08 -32.58
N THR A 537 -11.96 15.99 -33.52
CA THR A 537 -10.66 16.37 -34.07
C THR A 537 -10.04 17.55 -33.35
N GLY A 538 -10.85 18.40 -32.71
CA GLY A 538 -10.40 19.57 -31.98
C GLY A 538 -11.50 20.37 -31.30
N TYR A 539 -11.12 21.53 -30.76
CA TYR A 539 -12.04 22.50 -30.14
C TYR A 539 -11.78 23.90 -30.69
N ARG A 540 -12.80 24.77 -30.59
CA ARG A 540 -12.73 26.20 -30.91
C ARG A 540 -13.14 27.01 -29.69
N VAL A 541 -12.34 28.01 -29.34
CA VAL A 541 -12.56 28.88 -28.18
C VAL A 541 -12.87 30.30 -28.65
N TYR A 542 -13.97 30.85 -28.16
CA TYR A 542 -14.49 32.16 -28.51
C TYR A 542 -14.54 33.07 -27.29
N ARG A 543 -14.39 34.37 -27.53
CA ARG A 543 -14.44 35.42 -26.52
C ARG A 543 -15.44 36.49 -26.93
N THR A 544 -16.28 36.90 -25.99
CA THR A 544 -17.25 38.00 -26.15
C THR A 544 -17.01 39.02 -25.03
N PRO A 545 -16.47 40.22 -25.31
CA PRO A 545 -16.42 41.31 -24.33
C PRO A 545 -17.83 41.82 -24.03
N SER A 546 -18.05 42.29 -22.80
CA SER A 546 -19.29 42.94 -22.41
C SER A 546 -19.61 44.13 -23.33
N GLY A 547 -20.80 44.11 -23.94
CA GLY A 547 -21.24 45.12 -24.92
C GLY A 547 -20.62 45.03 -26.32
N GLY A 548 -19.80 44.00 -26.62
CA GLY A 548 -19.17 43.83 -27.92
C GLY A 548 -19.45 42.48 -28.60
N SER A 549 -18.92 42.31 -29.81
CA SER A 549 -19.13 41.12 -30.64
C SER A 549 -18.23 39.95 -30.26
N ARG A 550 -18.74 38.72 -30.46
CA ARG A 550 -18.00 37.48 -30.29
C ARG A 550 -16.90 37.31 -31.35
N VAL A 551 -15.70 36.90 -30.93
CA VAL A 551 -14.55 36.62 -31.80
C VAL A 551 -13.99 35.22 -31.53
N LEU A 552 -13.52 34.51 -32.55
CA LEU A 552 -12.71 33.28 -32.39
C LEU A 552 -11.32 33.67 -31.89
N VAL A 553 -10.90 33.16 -30.73
CA VAL A 553 -9.60 33.51 -30.12
C VAL A 553 -8.63 32.34 -30.07
N GLY A 554 -9.13 31.10 -30.04
CA GLY A 554 -8.31 29.88 -29.96
C GLY A 554 -8.86 28.72 -30.76
N SER A 555 -7.99 27.78 -31.14
CA SER A 555 -8.37 26.47 -31.67
C SER A 555 -7.34 25.44 -31.22
N THR A 556 -7.78 24.25 -30.83
CA THR A 556 -6.93 23.21 -30.22
C THR A 556 -7.23 21.83 -30.80
N GLY A 557 -6.30 20.88 -30.64
CA GLY A 557 -6.48 19.49 -31.09
C GLY A 557 -7.30 18.64 -30.11
N ALA A 558 -7.77 17.47 -30.57
CA ALA A 558 -8.70 16.57 -29.88
C ALA A 558 -8.43 16.28 -28.39
N ALA A 559 -7.15 16.18 -28.00
CA ALA A 559 -6.73 15.84 -26.64
C ALA A 559 -6.65 17.05 -25.68
N ALA A 560 -6.78 18.29 -26.18
CA ALA A 560 -6.66 19.49 -25.37
C ALA A 560 -8.01 19.86 -24.72
N THR A 561 -8.01 19.96 -23.39
CA THR A 561 -9.15 20.36 -22.55
C THR A 561 -8.97 21.73 -21.88
N THR A 562 -7.91 22.46 -22.27
CA THR A 562 -7.58 23.79 -21.77
C THR A 562 -7.05 24.69 -22.89
N TRP A 563 -7.18 26.01 -22.70
CA TRP A 563 -6.59 27.04 -23.56
C TRP A 563 -6.44 28.37 -22.79
N THR A 564 -5.42 29.16 -23.13
CA THR A 564 -5.07 30.42 -22.45
C THR A 564 -5.26 31.60 -23.41
N ASP A 565 -5.91 32.66 -22.95
CA ASP A 565 -6.08 33.93 -23.68
C ASP A 565 -5.10 35.02 -23.19
N PRO A 566 -3.99 35.26 -23.92
CA PRO A 566 -3.05 36.34 -23.61
C PRO A 566 -3.54 37.73 -24.08
N GLY A 567 -4.67 37.81 -24.79
CA GLY A 567 -5.23 39.03 -25.37
C GLY A 567 -6.43 39.61 -24.60
N ALA A 568 -6.70 39.13 -23.39
CA ALA A 568 -7.81 39.58 -22.56
C ALA A 568 -7.43 40.85 -21.77
N ALA A 569 -7.99 42.01 -22.14
CA ALA A 569 -7.64 43.29 -21.54
C ALA A 569 -8.18 43.43 -20.10
N ALA A 570 -7.31 43.83 -19.16
CA ALA A 570 -7.69 44.07 -17.78
C ALA A 570 -8.78 45.17 -17.66
N GLY A 571 -9.71 44.97 -16.72
CA GLY A 571 -10.89 45.82 -16.54
C GLY A 571 -12.05 45.51 -17.50
N THR A 572 -11.83 44.78 -18.59
CA THR A 572 -12.90 44.34 -19.49
C THR A 572 -13.48 43.02 -19.01
N SER A 573 -14.80 42.92 -18.89
CA SER A 573 -15.47 41.65 -18.60
C SER A 573 -15.68 40.85 -19.89
N TYR A 574 -15.41 39.55 -19.85
CA TYR A 574 -15.47 38.64 -21.00
C TYR A 574 -16.25 37.36 -20.66
N THR A 575 -17.15 36.97 -21.55
CA THR A 575 -17.70 35.60 -21.59
C THR A 575 -16.89 34.78 -22.57
N TYR A 576 -16.57 33.53 -22.22
CA TYR A 576 -15.92 32.57 -23.10
C TYR A 576 -16.88 31.47 -23.50
N GLU A 577 -16.85 31.06 -24.76
CA GLU A 577 -17.59 29.90 -25.28
C GLU A 577 -16.62 28.88 -25.87
N VAL A 578 -16.89 27.59 -25.70
CA VAL A 578 -16.14 26.50 -26.35
C VAL A 578 -17.10 25.61 -27.13
N SER A 579 -16.71 25.24 -28.36
CA SER A 579 -17.34 24.20 -29.18
C SER A 579 -16.34 23.11 -29.55
N ALA A 580 -16.83 21.90 -29.82
CA ALA A 580 -16.04 20.78 -30.31
C ALA A 580 -16.21 20.63 -31.84
N LEU A 581 -15.20 20.08 -32.51
CA LEU A 581 -15.13 19.89 -33.96
C LEU A 581 -14.91 18.40 -34.27
N ASN A 582 -15.56 17.85 -35.29
CA ASN A 582 -15.22 16.56 -35.89
C ASN A 582 -15.13 16.68 -37.43
N ALA A 583 -15.13 15.56 -38.16
CA ALA A 583 -15.07 15.57 -39.62
C ALA A 583 -16.33 16.13 -40.33
N VAL A 584 -17.45 16.25 -39.60
CA VAL A 584 -18.74 16.76 -40.10
C VAL A 584 -18.81 18.28 -39.94
N GLY A 585 -18.40 18.79 -38.77
CA GLY A 585 -18.47 20.21 -38.49
C GLY A 585 -18.31 20.56 -37.01
N GLU A 586 -18.54 21.85 -36.72
CA GLU A 586 -18.49 22.41 -35.38
C GLU A 586 -19.83 22.19 -34.64
N GLY A 587 -19.77 21.67 -33.43
CA GLY A 587 -20.92 21.45 -32.56
C GLY A 587 -21.46 22.72 -31.91
N PRO A 588 -22.57 22.62 -31.14
CA PRO A 588 -23.06 23.72 -30.34
C PRO A 588 -22.05 24.10 -29.24
N ARG A 589 -22.24 25.28 -28.67
CA ARG A 589 -21.30 25.93 -27.76
C ARG A 589 -21.78 25.84 -26.32
N ALA A 590 -20.84 25.67 -25.40
CA ALA A 590 -21.08 25.88 -23.97
C ALA A 590 -20.30 27.11 -23.49
N ALA A 591 -20.92 27.93 -22.65
CA ALA A 591 -20.36 29.17 -22.15
C ALA A 591 -19.89 29.05 -20.69
N ALA A 592 -18.76 29.67 -20.37
CA ALA A 592 -18.33 29.92 -19.00
C ALA A 592 -19.10 31.11 -18.38
N LEU A 593 -19.04 31.24 -17.05
CA LEU A 593 -19.43 32.48 -16.38
C LEU A 593 -18.52 33.65 -16.81
N PRO A 594 -19.01 34.91 -16.86
CA PRO A 594 -18.20 36.05 -17.23
C PRO A 594 -17.05 36.30 -16.25
N VAL A 595 -15.87 36.64 -16.77
CA VAL A 595 -14.66 36.96 -15.98
C VAL A 595 -14.08 38.31 -16.37
N THR A 596 -13.57 39.05 -15.39
CA THR A 596 -12.95 40.37 -15.58
C THR A 596 -11.51 40.31 -15.10
N PRO A 597 -10.50 40.29 -16.00
CA PRO A 597 -9.10 40.29 -15.59
C PRO A 597 -8.76 41.58 -14.85
N THR A 598 -7.90 41.50 -13.84
CA THR A 598 -7.43 42.67 -13.07
C THR A 598 -5.97 42.96 -13.38
N SER A 599 -5.56 44.23 -13.27
CA SER A 599 -4.17 44.63 -13.51
C SER A 599 -3.45 44.82 -12.18
N SER A 600 -2.28 44.20 -12.02
CA SER A 600 -1.49 44.34 -10.80
C SER A 600 -0.88 45.74 -10.70
N LEU A 601 -1.15 46.45 -9.60
CA LEU A 601 -0.45 47.69 -9.25
C LEU A 601 1.07 47.46 -9.17
N PRO A 602 1.89 48.47 -9.52
CA PRO A 602 3.34 48.30 -9.55
C PRO A 602 3.92 48.05 -8.14
N PRO A 603 5.03 47.29 -8.01
CA PRO A 603 5.59 46.96 -6.71
C PRO A 603 6.02 48.20 -5.91
N THR A 604 5.87 48.13 -4.59
CA THR A 604 6.19 49.23 -3.68
C THR A 604 7.71 49.40 -3.57
N PRO A 605 8.27 50.59 -3.85
CA PRO A 605 9.72 50.80 -3.77
C PRO A 605 10.28 50.60 -2.36
N VAL A 606 11.47 50.01 -2.27
CA VAL A 606 12.32 50.04 -1.09
C VAL A 606 13.26 51.24 -1.23
N VAL A 607 13.30 52.13 -0.25
CA VAL A 607 14.04 53.39 -0.31
C VAL A 607 15.21 53.36 0.67
N THR A 608 16.34 53.92 0.26
CA THR A 608 17.45 54.34 1.12
C THR A 608 17.78 55.80 0.83
N ALA A 609 18.29 56.53 1.82
CA ALA A 609 18.73 57.89 1.64
C ALA A 609 19.95 58.20 2.52
N THR A 610 20.88 59.00 2.03
CA THR A 610 22.17 59.30 2.67
C THR A 610 22.56 60.76 2.48
N SER A 611 22.98 61.43 3.57
CA SER A 611 23.59 62.76 3.46
C SER A 611 24.93 62.64 2.73
N GLN A 612 25.19 63.55 1.80
CA GLN A 612 26.45 63.67 1.08
C GLN A 612 27.31 64.80 1.65
N THR A 613 28.41 65.13 0.99
CA THR A 613 29.27 66.27 1.31
C THR A 613 28.65 67.57 0.79
N GLY A 614 28.27 68.47 1.71
CA GLY A 614 27.50 69.67 1.41
C GLY A 614 26.01 69.49 1.74
N PRO A 615 25.16 70.51 1.51
CA PRO A 615 23.73 70.46 1.79
C PRO A 615 23.00 69.60 0.74
N GLN A 616 23.22 68.28 0.76
CA GLN A 616 22.68 67.35 -0.23
C GLN A 616 22.33 65.99 0.39
N VAL A 617 21.22 65.39 -0.06
CA VAL A 617 20.83 64.01 0.29
C VAL A 617 20.63 63.20 -0.99
N LEU A 618 21.42 62.13 -1.16
CA LEU A 618 21.18 61.13 -2.19
C LEU A 618 20.03 60.22 -1.71
N VAL A 619 18.94 60.19 -2.46
CA VAL A 619 17.82 59.26 -2.30
C VAL A 619 17.92 58.20 -3.40
N THR A 620 17.94 56.93 -3.04
CA THR A 620 17.92 55.80 -3.98
C THR A 620 16.76 54.85 -3.65
N TRP A 621 16.28 54.14 -4.64
CA TRP A 621 15.25 53.13 -4.44
C TRP A 621 15.41 51.94 -5.37
N THR A 622 15.03 50.77 -4.88
CA THR A 622 14.90 49.54 -5.67
C THR A 622 13.45 49.07 -5.71
N VAL A 623 13.11 48.30 -6.74
CA VAL A 623 11.76 47.81 -6.99
C VAL A 623 11.86 46.36 -7.45
N GLY A 624 10.99 45.50 -6.93
CA GLY A 624 10.88 44.11 -7.40
C GLY A 624 10.33 44.03 -8.82
N ALA A 625 10.45 42.86 -9.45
CA ALA A 625 9.89 42.63 -10.78
C ALA A 625 8.37 42.89 -10.82
N THR A 626 7.90 43.54 -11.88
CA THR A 626 6.47 43.74 -12.15
C THR A 626 5.96 42.69 -13.13
N THR A 627 4.79 42.11 -12.84
CA THR A 627 4.02 41.28 -13.78
C THR A 627 2.93 42.07 -14.51
N GLY A 628 2.66 43.30 -14.08
CA GLY A 628 1.75 44.24 -14.73
C GLY A 628 2.46 45.29 -15.60
N PRO A 629 1.72 46.28 -16.13
CA PRO A 629 2.24 47.31 -17.02
C PRO A 629 3.51 47.99 -16.48
N PRO A 630 4.45 48.38 -17.37
CA PRO A 630 5.73 48.95 -16.95
C PRO A 630 5.53 50.24 -16.15
N ILE A 631 6.39 50.42 -15.16
CA ILE A 631 6.51 51.65 -14.38
C ILE A 631 6.94 52.75 -15.35
N THR A 632 6.18 53.84 -15.37
CA THR A 632 6.42 55.01 -16.24
C THR A 632 7.10 56.15 -15.50
N LYS A 633 6.90 56.26 -14.18
CA LYS A 633 7.50 57.30 -13.34
C LYS A 633 7.59 56.91 -11.86
N TYR A 634 8.56 57.51 -11.17
CA TYR A 634 8.70 57.48 -9.72
C TYR A 634 8.34 58.84 -9.12
N VAL A 635 7.63 58.84 -8.00
CA VAL A 635 7.25 60.06 -7.27
C VAL A 635 7.97 60.07 -5.94
N VAL A 636 8.87 61.04 -5.74
CA VAL A 636 9.62 61.22 -4.49
C VAL A 636 8.88 62.20 -3.59
N VAL A 637 8.80 61.85 -2.31
CA VAL A 637 8.03 62.55 -1.27
C VAL A 637 8.96 62.84 -0.09
N ARG A 638 9.05 64.10 0.31
CA ARG A 638 9.79 64.59 1.48
C ARG A 638 8.78 65.18 2.47
N ASP A 639 8.78 64.71 3.70
CA ASP A 639 7.92 65.20 4.79
C ASP A 639 6.42 65.22 4.43
N ARG A 640 5.98 64.19 3.69
CA ARG A 640 4.64 63.99 3.10
C ARG A 640 4.31 64.85 1.87
N ILE A 641 5.15 65.83 1.50
CA ILE A 641 5.00 66.66 0.30
C ILE A 641 5.75 66.03 -0.88
N ARG A 642 5.16 66.07 -2.08
CA ARG A 642 5.81 65.62 -3.33
C ARG A 642 6.88 66.64 -3.74
N VAL A 643 8.16 66.25 -3.69
CA VAL A 643 9.28 67.13 -4.08
C VAL A 643 9.71 66.98 -5.53
N THR A 644 9.66 65.76 -6.09
CA THR A 644 9.96 65.56 -7.51
C THR A 644 9.19 64.39 -8.11
N THR A 645 9.23 64.25 -9.44
CA THR A 645 8.73 63.10 -10.17
C THR A 645 9.57 62.87 -11.40
N LEU A 646 10.08 61.64 -11.52
CA LEU A 646 11.16 61.29 -12.43
C LEU A 646 10.65 60.20 -13.38
N PRO A 647 10.91 60.30 -14.70
CA PRO A 647 10.58 59.23 -15.63
C PRO A 647 11.33 57.95 -15.24
N ALA A 648 10.68 56.79 -15.34
CA ALA A 648 11.26 55.52 -14.95
C ALA A 648 12.17 54.97 -16.06
N THR A 649 13.42 55.44 -16.08
CA THR A 649 14.48 54.94 -16.98
C THR A 649 14.90 53.50 -16.68
N SER A 650 14.59 52.98 -15.48
CA SER A 650 14.72 51.58 -15.12
C SER A 650 13.50 51.07 -14.36
N GLN A 651 13.12 49.82 -14.63
CA GLN A 651 12.03 49.12 -13.94
C GLN A 651 12.45 48.60 -12.55
N GLY A 652 13.76 48.45 -12.30
CA GLY A 652 14.29 47.89 -11.05
C GLY A 652 14.60 48.91 -9.96
N GLY A 653 14.49 50.22 -10.23
CA GLY A 653 14.86 51.27 -9.28
C GLY A 653 15.23 52.61 -9.91
N GLY A 654 15.86 53.47 -9.11
CA GLY A 654 16.36 54.77 -9.52
C GLY A 654 17.06 55.52 -8.39
N SER A 655 17.56 56.72 -8.70
CA SER A 655 18.23 57.61 -7.76
C SER A 655 17.96 59.08 -8.08
N TRP A 656 18.03 59.92 -7.06
CA TRP A 656 17.88 61.37 -7.15
C TRP A 656 18.65 62.05 -6.01
N VAL A 657 19.25 63.21 -6.26
CA VAL A 657 19.90 64.03 -5.22
C VAL A 657 18.98 65.19 -4.89
N ASP A 658 18.59 65.29 -3.62
CA ASP A 658 17.90 66.46 -3.08
C ASP A 658 18.95 67.50 -2.68
N THR A 659 18.94 68.65 -3.35
CA THR A 659 19.82 69.81 -3.08
C THR A 659 19.17 70.85 -2.18
N ASP A 660 17.86 70.73 -1.94
CA ASP A 660 17.04 71.80 -1.38
C ASP A 660 16.81 71.54 0.11
N VAL A 661 17.92 71.27 0.80
CA VAL A 661 18.00 70.77 2.17
C VAL A 661 18.97 71.62 3.01
N VAL A 662 18.74 71.68 4.32
CA VAL A 662 19.53 72.52 5.24
C VAL A 662 20.38 71.65 6.17
N LYS A 663 21.64 72.03 6.36
CA LYS A 663 22.57 71.36 7.28
C LYS A 663 21.99 71.25 8.70
N GLY A 664 22.11 70.09 9.33
CA GLY A 664 21.56 69.78 10.65
C GLY A 664 20.07 69.46 10.69
N GLN A 665 19.30 69.75 9.63
CA GLN A 665 17.88 69.35 9.56
C GLN A 665 17.73 67.86 9.22
N THR A 666 16.61 67.27 9.68
CA THR A 666 16.29 65.86 9.44
C THR A 666 15.02 65.74 8.59
N TYR A 667 15.15 65.10 7.42
CA TYR A 667 14.08 64.99 6.41
C TYR A 667 13.58 63.55 6.29
N ARG A 668 12.27 63.39 6.04
CA ARG A 668 11.59 62.09 5.87
C ARG A 668 11.33 61.79 4.39
N TYR A 669 12.13 60.91 3.79
CA TYR A 669 12.00 60.49 2.39
C TYR A 669 11.14 59.23 2.22
N GLN A 670 10.28 59.26 1.20
CA GLN A 670 9.43 58.15 0.74
C GLN A 670 9.29 58.19 -0.79
N VAL A 671 9.08 57.04 -1.45
CA VAL A 671 8.90 56.95 -2.91
C VAL A 671 7.67 56.11 -3.26
N LYS A 672 7.02 56.43 -4.39
CA LYS A 672 5.98 55.62 -5.05
C LYS A 672 6.40 55.28 -6.48
N SER A 673 6.05 54.10 -6.97
CA SER A 673 6.10 53.76 -8.40
C SER A 673 4.72 53.97 -9.03
N VAL A 674 4.68 54.32 -10.32
CA VAL A 674 3.43 54.53 -11.08
C VAL A 674 3.53 53.83 -12.42
N SER A 675 2.53 53.04 -12.79
CA SER A 675 2.36 52.44 -14.11
C SER A 675 0.96 52.75 -14.67
N ALA A 676 0.61 52.22 -15.84
CA ALA A 676 -0.74 52.32 -16.39
C ALA A 676 -1.81 51.64 -15.51
N ALA A 677 -1.42 50.70 -14.63
CA ALA A 677 -2.35 50.07 -13.67
C ALA A 677 -2.68 50.99 -12.47
N GLY A 678 -1.90 52.05 -12.25
CA GLY A 678 -2.06 52.96 -11.12
C GLY A 678 -0.76 53.20 -10.35
N THR A 679 -0.89 53.63 -9.09
CA THR A 679 0.23 53.99 -8.21
C THR A 679 0.41 52.95 -7.10
N SER A 680 1.65 52.61 -6.76
CA SER A 680 1.96 51.69 -5.66
C SER A 680 1.50 52.23 -4.30
N LYS A 681 1.50 51.37 -3.28
CA LYS A 681 1.59 51.84 -1.89
C LYS A 681 2.88 52.68 -1.76
N VAL A 682 2.87 53.64 -0.84
CA VAL A 682 4.08 54.43 -0.54
C VAL A 682 5.11 53.56 0.17
N SER A 683 6.39 53.75 -0.12
CA SER A 683 7.49 53.06 0.57
C SER A 683 7.43 53.25 2.09
N LYS A 684 8.15 52.39 2.83
CA LYS A 684 8.60 52.75 4.18
C LYS A 684 9.40 54.05 4.14
N ALA A 685 9.37 54.82 5.22
CA ALA A 685 10.05 56.11 5.31
C ALA A 685 11.48 55.94 5.81
N VAL A 686 12.39 56.74 5.25
CA VAL A 686 13.77 56.88 5.70
C VAL A 686 13.93 58.28 6.28
N LEU A 687 14.54 58.40 7.45
CA LEU A 687 14.92 59.67 8.07
C LEU A 687 16.41 59.90 7.84
N VAL A 688 16.78 61.11 7.39
CA VAL A 688 18.19 61.49 7.15
C VAL A 688 18.44 62.88 7.70
N THR A 689 19.42 62.99 8.61
CA THR A 689 19.97 64.27 9.06
C THR A 689 21.12 64.71 8.13
N VAL A 690 21.08 65.95 7.65
CA VAL A 690 22.12 66.52 6.77
C VAL A 690 23.36 66.90 7.58
N ARG A 691 24.56 66.49 7.12
CA ARG A 691 25.83 66.55 7.88
C ARG A 691 26.67 67.82 7.73
#